data_AF-A0A2M9BY09-F1
#
_entry.id   AF-A0A2M9BY09-F1
#
_cell.length_a   1.000
_cell.length_b   1.000
_cell.length_c   1.000
_cell.angle_alpha   90.00
_cell.angle_beta   90.00
_cell.angle_gamma   90.00
#
_symmetry.space_group_name_H-M   'P 1'
#
loop_
_entity.id
_entity.type
_entity.pdbx_description
1 polymer ?
#
loop_
_entity_poly.entity_id
_entity_poly.type
_entity_poly.pdbx_seq_one_letter_code
_entity_poly.pdbx_strand_id
1 'polypeptide(L)'
;MFQDSKTAKAQHNVVKQEKFLDGAEKNLQKGKDNVVEKIDSKMNTKTIMNQASTPGISSMNDQKVWAQQPTSKIHNAAAIPTSEILGINRVVKLDIVIEGKEIQHFKHFKLTQSAVKHHEFSLTLSYDTLGSAENHNLEETQNFLGKRITVVFKYKDVIEGPERTFVGVITEVGFSQERGSLGDIVLTGYSPTILLDVAPNIQSFGGAQEVSLNSIADQVIKEGLGQNKYDYRVDSKYGNVPYSSQYEETHYNYLARIAEAYGEQFFYDGEVLHFGKLPPQEKPVKLTYGSSVNDVKIKMKAQHVNPTFYGYNSSKNEKLSTGKSTIQHTSDIAKRAYEISEKTFQTPSLRVAPIKAVSFMDIDASQKGTAGSKASEVFVTMGTTTVPFLYPGCIADIEMRKTDTNDTSYFTKLMITNVIHEVDARGYYDGHFEAIAADTGFIPRPEFEFPKAEPQFAKVISNTDPLNQGRVKVQFDWQNGNSTTEFIRVMSPDAGSSDKVNKNRGFMSVPEVGDQVIVNFVHQHPDRPFVMGGMFHGGIGAGGGAGNNIMSLSSKSGHIIRFNDAGGMEIRDRNGNHVTLSGDGNINTYVSNDSTEDIGNNHTINVATKSTIDVSKGNSIFTMDNAGNVSIKSNTEIKFETGSSSITMDKSGNITIKGVNITIEGTNTKIIGSSLAQIGKKGAETGVSVDSNVTIKGGNIIEN
;
A
#
# COMPACT_ATOMS: atom_id res chain seq x y z
N MET A 1 -57.08 36.03 39.33
CA MET A 1 -57.90 35.05 40.06
C MET A 1 -57.32 33.67 39.74
N PHE A 2 -56.86 32.97 40.78
CA PHE A 2 -56.45 31.55 40.83
C PHE A 2 -57.54 30.63 40.21
N GLN A 3 -57.38 29.37 39.82
CA GLN A 3 -56.34 28.33 39.93
C GLN A 3 -56.75 27.15 39.01
N ASP A 4 -55.75 26.42 38.51
CA ASP A 4 -55.65 24.95 38.27
C ASP A 4 -56.89 24.10 37.88
N SER A 5 -56.78 23.32 36.79
CA SER A 5 -56.11 22.01 36.84
C SER A 5 -56.06 21.26 35.49
N LYS A 6 -54.90 20.61 35.27
CA LYS A 6 -54.49 19.47 34.42
C LYS A 6 -55.55 18.71 33.57
N THR A 7 -55.27 18.62 32.26
CA THR A 7 -55.37 17.38 31.45
C THR A 7 -54.48 17.47 30.20
N ALA A 8 -54.25 16.31 29.59
CA ALA A 8 -53.00 15.91 28.93
C ALA A 8 -52.94 16.11 27.40
N LYS A 9 -51.70 15.93 26.90
CA LYS A 9 -51.30 15.51 25.55
C LYS A 9 -52.37 14.72 24.78
N ALA A 10 -52.65 15.14 23.54
CA ALA A 10 -52.57 14.31 22.32
C ALA A 10 -53.13 15.06 21.10
N GLN A 11 -52.49 14.84 19.94
CA GLN A 11 -53.05 14.95 18.59
C GLN A 11 -53.41 16.35 18.05
N HIS A 12 -52.47 16.97 17.32
CA HIS A 12 -52.74 17.65 16.04
C HIS A 12 -51.44 18.26 15.49
N ASN A 13 -50.83 17.65 14.48
CA ASN A 13 -49.95 18.34 13.52
C ASN A 13 -49.72 17.46 12.29
N VAL A 14 -50.81 17.23 11.56
CA VAL A 14 -50.81 16.97 10.12
C VAL A 14 -52.00 17.77 9.60
N VAL A 15 -51.83 18.44 8.45
CA VAL A 15 -52.79 19.34 7.78
C VAL A 15 -52.81 20.79 8.27
N LYS A 16 -51.80 21.57 7.85
CA LYS A 16 -51.92 23.01 7.51
C LYS A 16 -50.62 23.50 6.84
N GLN A 17 -50.45 23.17 5.57
CA GLN A 17 -49.50 23.85 4.68
C GLN A 17 -49.97 23.76 3.22
N GLU A 18 -51.26 24.04 3.01
CA GLU A 18 -51.81 24.40 1.70
C GLU A 18 -52.60 25.69 1.89
N LYS A 19 -51.96 26.80 1.51
CA LYS A 19 -52.48 28.15 1.20
C LYS A 19 -51.35 29.14 1.48
N PHE A 20 -50.37 29.20 0.58
CA PHE A 20 -49.57 30.38 0.26
C PHE A 20 -48.74 30.06 -0.99
N LEU A 21 -49.47 29.73 -2.06
CA LEU A 21 -49.01 29.68 -3.45
C LEU A 21 -50.04 30.47 -4.24
N ASP A 22 -49.98 31.80 -4.14
CA ASP A 22 -50.50 32.69 -5.18
C ASP A 22 -49.93 34.09 -4.93
N GLY A 23 -49.01 34.54 -5.79
CA GLY A 23 -48.45 35.90 -5.69
C GLY A 23 -46.93 36.01 -5.65
N ALA A 24 -46.20 35.27 -6.49
CA ALA A 24 -44.81 35.62 -6.81
C ALA A 24 -44.32 35.14 -8.19
N GLU A 25 -45.23 34.80 -9.13
CA GLU A 25 -44.89 34.39 -10.51
C GLU A 25 -45.33 35.39 -11.58
N LYS A 26 -45.47 36.67 -11.22
CA LYS A 26 -45.58 37.77 -12.19
C LYS A 26 -44.50 38.79 -11.93
N ASN A 27 -43.29 38.51 -12.43
CA ASN A 27 -42.30 39.50 -12.90
C ASN A 27 -41.02 38.78 -13.36
N LEU A 28 -41.15 37.93 -14.38
CA LEU A 28 -40.08 37.72 -15.35
C LEU A 28 -40.29 38.69 -16.51
N GLN A 29 -39.18 39.19 -17.08
CA GLN A 29 -39.03 40.03 -18.28
C GLN A 29 -39.06 41.56 -18.07
N LYS A 30 -37.87 42.11 -17.80
CA LYS A 30 -37.30 43.24 -18.55
C LYS A 30 -35.83 43.46 -18.15
N GLY A 31 -34.93 43.49 -19.13
CA GLY A 31 -33.60 44.09 -18.98
C GLY A 31 -32.40 43.13 -19.01
N LYS A 32 -32.20 42.42 -20.12
CA LYS A 32 -30.85 42.01 -20.55
C LYS A 32 -30.60 42.66 -21.91
N ASP A 33 -29.81 43.74 -21.88
CA ASP A 33 -28.89 44.20 -22.93
C ASP A 33 -28.22 45.48 -22.43
N ASN A 34 -26.90 45.42 -22.14
CA ASN A 34 -25.89 46.41 -22.54
C ASN A 34 -24.55 46.33 -21.76
N VAL A 35 -23.46 46.23 -22.55
CA VAL A 35 -22.14 46.91 -22.42
C VAL A 35 -21.05 46.31 -21.49
N VAL A 36 -20.19 45.49 -22.12
CA VAL A 36 -18.73 45.65 -22.41
C VAL A 36 -17.81 46.53 -21.52
N GLU A 37 -16.65 45.93 -21.19
CA GLU A 37 -15.28 46.48 -20.97
C GLU A 37 -14.70 46.76 -19.56
N LYS A 38 -13.56 46.07 -19.32
CA LYS A 38 -12.25 46.56 -18.82
C LYS A 38 -11.86 46.49 -17.31
N ILE A 39 -10.70 45.86 -17.11
CA ILE A 39 -9.56 46.14 -16.20
C ILE A 39 -9.20 45.06 -15.17
N ASP A 40 -7.88 44.93 -15.09
CA ASP A 40 -6.96 43.90 -14.62
C ASP A 40 -6.57 44.08 -13.14
N SER A 41 -5.81 43.11 -12.60
CA SER A 41 -4.95 43.13 -11.39
C SER A 41 -5.40 42.43 -10.07
N LYS A 42 -4.73 41.28 -9.85
CA LYS A 42 -4.03 40.76 -8.65
C LYS A 42 -4.66 40.82 -7.23
N MET A 43 -4.70 39.59 -6.67
CA MET A 43 -4.34 39.11 -5.32
C MET A 43 -5.40 39.02 -4.20
N ASN A 44 -5.55 37.75 -3.77
CA ASN A 44 -5.88 37.21 -2.44
C ASN A 44 -7.24 37.55 -1.78
N THR A 45 -8.13 36.56 -1.71
CA THR A 45 -8.30 35.66 -0.54
C THR A 45 -9.42 34.65 -0.85
N LYS A 46 -9.13 33.34 -0.85
CA LYS A 46 -10.13 32.28 -1.06
C LYS A 46 -10.46 31.63 0.29
N THR A 47 -11.69 31.85 0.74
CA THR A 47 -12.37 31.04 1.76
C THR A 47 -12.85 29.74 1.13
N ILE A 48 -12.66 28.65 1.87
CA ILE A 48 -12.89 27.25 1.53
C ILE A 48 -14.39 26.93 1.58
N MET A 49 -14.94 26.26 0.54
CA MET A 49 -15.96 25.21 0.70
C MET A 49 -16.19 24.40 -0.59
N ASN A 50 -15.93 23.09 -0.47
CA ASN A 50 -16.51 21.91 -1.12
C ASN A 50 -17.16 22.02 -2.52
N GLN A 51 -16.50 21.42 -3.51
CA GLN A 51 -17.17 20.68 -4.59
C GLN A 51 -16.38 19.40 -4.92
N ALA A 52 -17.12 18.31 -5.11
CA ALA A 52 -16.62 16.97 -5.41
C ALA A 52 -15.86 16.95 -6.75
N SER A 53 -14.61 16.47 -6.72
CA SER A 53 -13.78 16.28 -7.92
C SER A 53 -13.99 14.89 -8.51
N THR A 54 -14.52 14.87 -9.74
CA THR A 54 -14.31 13.80 -10.72
C THR A 54 -12.81 13.56 -10.95
N PRO A 55 -12.36 12.33 -11.28
CA PRO A 55 -10.94 12.03 -11.49
C PRO A 55 -10.47 12.64 -12.81
N GLY A 56 -10.00 13.87 -12.76
CA GLY A 56 -9.31 14.57 -13.84
C GLY A 56 -7.80 14.35 -13.73
N ILE A 57 -7.22 13.89 -14.83
CA ILE A 57 -5.78 13.76 -15.06
C ILE A 57 -5.06 15.05 -14.66
N SER A 58 -4.28 15.04 -13.57
CA SER A 58 -3.27 16.06 -13.31
C SER A 58 -1.94 15.62 -13.90
N SER A 59 -1.65 15.98 -15.15
CA SER A 59 -0.37 15.63 -15.81
C SER A 59 0.28 16.76 -16.62
N MET A 60 -0.17 18.01 -16.53
CA MET A 60 0.29 19.07 -17.45
C MET A 60 1.54 19.87 -17.02
N ASN A 61 2.05 19.71 -15.79
CA ASN A 61 3.29 20.39 -15.37
C ASN A 61 4.54 19.48 -15.34
N ASP A 62 4.41 18.20 -14.98
CA ASP A 62 5.57 17.30 -14.92
C ASP A 62 6.14 16.97 -16.29
N GLN A 63 5.29 16.83 -17.34
CA GLN A 63 5.75 16.50 -18.69
C GLN A 63 6.74 17.51 -19.27
N LYS A 64 6.75 18.78 -18.81
CA LYS A 64 7.69 19.80 -19.31
C LYS A 64 9.08 19.72 -18.67
N VAL A 65 9.19 19.22 -17.43
CA VAL A 65 10.48 19.10 -16.73
C VAL A 65 11.31 17.97 -17.33
N TRP A 66 10.68 16.82 -17.59
CA TRP A 66 11.35 15.63 -18.11
C TRP A 66 11.66 15.71 -19.63
N ALA A 67 11.05 16.65 -20.36
CA ALA A 67 11.26 16.81 -21.80
C ALA A 67 12.60 17.47 -22.19
N GLN A 68 13.30 18.14 -21.26
CA GLN A 68 14.59 18.84 -21.52
C GLN A 68 15.80 18.08 -20.98
N GLN A 69 15.65 16.78 -20.71
CA GLN A 69 16.72 15.96 -20.16
C GLN A 69 17.85 15.70 -21.17
N PRO A 70 19.08 15.46 -20.68
CA PRO A 70 20.20 15.16 -21.54
C PRO A 70 19.90 13.90 -22.36
N THR A 71 20.10 14.03 -23.66
CA THR A 71 20.24 12.89 -24.58
C THR A 71 21.66 12.94 -25.13
N SER A 72 22.24 11.78 -25.38
CA SER A 72 23.53 11.71 -26.08
C SER A 72 23.43 12.52 -27.38
N LYS A 73 24.34 13.48 -27.57
CA LYS A 73 24.35 14.36 -28.74
C LYS A 73 25.10 13.69 -29.86
N ILE A 74 24.45 12.80 -30.60
CA ILE A 74 25.12 11.99 -31.61
C ILE A 74 24.59 12.41 -33.00
N HIS A 75 25.49 12.83 -33.89
CA HIS A 75 25.14 13.27 -35.24
C HIS A 75 25.98 12.53 -36.30
N ASN A 76 26.24 11.24 -36.06
CA ASN A 76 27.20 10.47 -36.86
C ASN A 76 26.62 9.95 -38.17
N ALA A 77 25.31 9.69 -38.25
CA ALA A 77 24.71 9.02 -39.41
C ALA A 77 24.91 9.75 -40.75
N ALA A 78 25.00 11.09 -40.74
CA ALA A 78 25.29 11.87 -41.95
C ALA A 78 26.79 11.98 -42.24
N ALA A 79 27.63 12.00 -41.19
CA ALA A 79 29.07 12.21 -41.31
C ALA A 79 29.86 10.91 -41.56
N ILE A 80 29.33 9.74 -41.18
CA ILE A 80 29.96 8.44 -41.42
C ILE A 80 30.12 8.16 -42.92
N PRO A 81 29.06 8.23 -43.77
CA PRO A 81 29.19 7.92 -45.19
C PRO A 81 30.11 8.91 -45.93
N THR A 82 30.10 10.18 -45.56
CA THR A 82 30.99 11.20 -46.16
C THR A 82 32.46 11.01 -45.76
N SER A 83 32.69 10.29 -44.66
CA SER A 83 34.02 9.96 -44.17
C SER A 83 34.47 8.57 -44.64
N GLU A 84 33.64 7.78 -45.33
CA GLU A 84 34.04 6.44 -45.78
C GLU A 84 34.95 6.52 -47.02
N ILE A 85 36.01 5.70 -47.06
CA ILE A 85 36.82 5.50 -48.27
C ILE A 85 36.75 4.02 -48.63
N LEU A 86 36.17 3.71 -49.79
CA LEU A 86 35.98 2.34 -50.24
C LEU A 86 37.32 1.58 -50.27
N GLY A 87 37.35 0.43 -49.59
CA GLY A 87 38.51 -0.46 -49.53
C GLY A 87 39.61 -0.04 -48.53
N ILE A 88 39.44 1.04 -47.77
CA ILE A 88 40.40 1.49 -46.76
C ILE A 88 39.73 1.56 -45.39
N ASN A 89 40.21 0.74 -44.44
CA ASN A 89 39.86 0.90 -43.04
C ASN A 89 40.61 2.11 -42.47
N ARG A 90 39.86 3.15 -42.08
CA ARG A 90 40.45 4.33 -41.46
C ARG A 90 40.98 4.00 -40.07
N VAL A 91 42.06 4.70 -39.72
CA VAL A 91 42.67 4.62 -38.41
C VAL A 91 41.86 5.44 -37.42
N VAL A 92 41.53 4.85 -36.28
CA VAL A 92 40.78 5.47 -35.18
C VAL A 92 41.76 6.16 -34.23
N LYS A 93 41.38 7.37 -33.79
CA LYS A 93 42.02 8.11 -32.70
C LYS A 93 41.10 8.04 -31.48
N LEU A 94 41.68 7.75 -30.32
CA LEU A 94 41.00 7.86 -29.04
C LEU A 94 41.53 9.08 -28.30
N ASP A 95 40.66 10.04 -27.99
CA ASP A 95 40.96 11.11 -27.04
C ASP A 95 40.52 10.62 -25.65
N ILE A 96 41.49 10.30 -24.79
CA ILE A 96 41.24 9.72 -23.46
C ILE A 96 41.53 10.78 -22.39
N VAL A 97 40.53 11.07 -21.55
CA VAL A 97 40.63 12.04 -20.46
C VAL A 97 40.19 11.40 -19.16
N ILE A 98 41.04 11.45 -18.13
CA ILE A 98 40.74 10.98 -16.77
C ILE A 98 40.72 12.19 -15.84
N GLU A 99 39.55 12.58 -15.34
CA GLU A 99 39.36 13.79 -14.49
C GLU A 99 40.11 15.04 -14.99
N GLY A 100 40.06 15.28 -16.30
CA GLY A 100 40.72 16.43 -16.95
C GLY A 100 42.19 16.22 -17.34
N LYS A 101 42.86 15.14 -16.89
CA LYS A 101 44.20 14.75 -17.38
C LYS A 101 44.06 13.98 -18.69
N GLU A 102 44.64 14.52 -19.76
CA GLU A 102 44.67 13.87 -21.08
C GLU A 102 45.75 12.78 -21.12
N ILE A 103 45.40 11.61 -21.66
CA ILE A 103 46.30 10.48 -21.86
C ILE A 103 46.74 10.46 -23.32
N GLN A 104 47.98 10.87 -23.58
CA GLN A 104 48.47 11.07 -24.95
C GLN A 104 48.74 9.77 -25.71
N HIS A 105 49.15 8.71 -24.99
CA HIS A 105 49.57 7.45 -25.59
C HIS A 105 48.97 6.27 -24.83
N PHE A 106 48.41 5.31 -25.57
CA PHE A 106 47.93 4.04 -25.03
C PHE A 106 48.45 2.89 -25.91
N LYS A 107 48.56 1.70 -25.32
CA LYS A 107 48.94 0.47 -26.03
C LYS A 107 47.73 -0.23 -26.64
N HIS A 108 46.66 -0.34 -25.85
CA HIS A 108 45.45 -1.04 -26.23
C HIS A 108 44.25 -0.50 -25.43
N PHE A 109 43.10 -0.41 -26.09
CA PHE A 109 41.84 -0.09 -25.45
C PHE A 109 40.77 -1.08 -25.88
N LYS A 110 40.07 -1.67 -24.92
CA LYS A 110 38.92 -2.54 -25.13
C LYS A 110 37.71 -1.99 -24.40
N LEU A 111 36.57 -1.93 -25.05
CA LEU A 111 35.30 -1.53 -24.46
C LEU A 111 34.22 -2.54 -24.88
N THR A 112 33.57 -3.17 -23.90
CA THR A 112 32.44 -4.07 -24.08
C THR A 112 31.19 -3.38 -23.55
N GLN A 113 30.21 -3.13 -24.41
CA GLN A 113 28.96 -2.47 -24.08
C GLN A 113 27.77 -3.42 -24.26
N SER A 114 26.76 -3.26 -23.40
CA SER A 114 25.57 -4.11 -23.39
C SER A 114 24.36 -3.32 -22.93
N ALA A 115 23.23 -3.53 -23.59
CA ALA A 115 21.92 -3.07 -23.16
C ALA A 115 21.43 -3.73 -21.86
N VAL A 116 22.00 -4.88 -21.49
CA VAL A 116 21.52 -5.75 -20.40
C VAL A 116 22.44 -5.73 -19.17
N LYS A 117 23.74 -5.50 -19.38
CA LYS A 117 24.80 -5.59 -18.35
C LYS A 117 25.55 -4.27 -18.22
N HIS A 118 26.31 -4.12 -17.14
CA HIS A 118 27.30 -3.05 -17.05
C HIS A 118 28.27 -3.12 -18.23
N HIS A 119 28.65 -1.96 -18.75
CA HIS A 119 29.73 -1.89 -19.73
C HIS A 119 31.04 -2.12 -19.00
N GLU A 120 32.00 -2.70 -19.67
CA GLU A 120 33.34 -2.99 -19.13
C GLU A 120 34.37 -2.39 -20.08
N PHE A 121 35.41 -1.77 -19.52
CA PHE A 121 36.54 -1.30 -20.33
C PHE A 121 37.87 -1.69 -19.72
N SER A 122 38.88 -1.79 -20.58
CA SER A 122 40.27 -1.98 -20.22
C SER A 122 41.14 -1.07 -21.08
N LEU A 123 42.00 -0.29 -20.42
CA LEU A 123 42.96 0.61 -21.03
C LEU A 123 44.36 0.21 -20.57
N THR A 124 45.20 -0.19 -21.52
CA THR A 124 46.60 -0.54 -21.28
C THR A 124 47.49 0.63 -21.70
N LEU A 125 48.32 1.11 -20.79
CA LEU A 125 49.30 2.17 -21.00
C LEU A 125 50.72 1.62 -20.82
N SER A 126 51.70 2.24 -21.47
CA SER A 126 53.10 1.97 -21.16
C SER A 126 53.45 2.49 -19.76
N TYR A 127 54.43 1.86 -19.11
CA TYR A 127 54.92 2.29 -17.79
C TYR A 127 55.34 3.77 -17.70
N ASP A 128 55.73 4.41 -18.80
CA ASP A 128 56.20 5.80 -18.88
C ASP A 128 55.14 6.81 -19.37
N THR A 129 53.92 6.36 -19.69
CA THR A 129 52.86 7.21 -20.29
C THR A 129 52.48 8.41 -19.42
N LEU A 130 52.59 8.32 -18.10
CA LEU A 130 52.12 9.36 -17.18
C LEU A 130 53.13 10.47 -16.90
N GLY A 131 54.35 10.37 -17.43
CA GLY A 131 55.44 11.34 -17.28
C GLY A 131 56.63 10.75 -16.51
N SER A 132 56.37 10.16 -15.34
CA SER A 132 57.33 9.30 -14.62
C SER A 132 57.10 7.83 -14.94
N ALA A 133 58.18 7.05 -14.94
CA ALA A 133 58.11 5.60 -15.05
C ALA A 133 57.40 5.00 -13.83
N GLU A 134 56.19 4.52 -14.01
CA GLU A 134 55.42 3.77 -13.02
C GLU A 134 56.01 2.35 -12.87
N ASN A 135 55.85 1.79 -11.67
CA ASN A 135 56.25 0.41 -11.36
C ASN A 135 55.14 -0.25 -10.53
N HIS A 136 55.44 -1.38 -9.89
CA HIS A 136 54.49 -2.12 -9.05
C HIS A 136 53.89 -1.31 -7.88
N ASN A 137 54.46 -0.14 -7.54
CA ASN A 137 53.89 0.78 -6.55
C ASN A 137 52.72 1.61 -7.10
N LEU A 138 52.60 1.82 -8.42
CA LEU A 138 51.51 2.56 -9.06
C LEU A 138 51.29 3.99 -8.50
N GLU A 139 52.36 4.72 -8.15
CA GLU A 139 52.30 5.97 -7.38
C GLU A 139 51.39 7.04 -8.02
N GLU A 140 51.53 7.33 -9.32
CA GLU A 140 50.59 8.24 -9.99
C GLU A 140 49.26 7.55 -10.29
N THR A 141 49.30 6.28 -10.69
CA THR A 141 48.15 5.55 -11.20
C THR A 141 47.08 5.33 -10.13
N GLN A 142 47.47 5.20 -8.85
CA GLN A 142 46.53 5.10 -7.72
C GLN A 142 45.53 6.26 -7.68
N ASN A 143 45.90 7.46 -8.15
CA ASN A 143 45.03 8.63 -8.16
C ASN A 143 43.87 8.52 -9.16
N PHE A 144 43.95 7.59 -10.12
CA PHE A 144 42.89 7.32 -11.10
C PHE A 144 41.81 6.37 -10.58
N LEU A 145 42.06 5.66 -9.47
CA LEU A 145 41.06 4.75 -8.91
C LEU A 145 39.80 5.54 -8.47
N GLY A 146 38.62 5.08 -8.90
CA GLY A 146 37.33 5.71 -8.63
C GLY A 146 37.06 6.99 -9.44
N LYS A 147 37.91 7.34 -10.41
CA LYS A 147 37.80 8.55 -11.22
C LYS A 147 36.98 8.34 -12.49
N ARG A 148 36.39 9.44 -12.98
CA ARG A 148 35.66 9.48 -14.26
C ARG A 148 36.65 9.44 -15.42
N ILE A 149 36.45 8.51 -16.33
CA ILE A 149 37.15 8.44 -17.62
C ILE A 149 36.19 8.83 -18.75
N THR A 150 36.69 9.57 -19.73
CA THR A 150 36.00 9.90 -20.98
C THR A 150 36.88 9.46 -22.14
N VAL A 151 36.31 8.66 -23.04
CA VAL A 151 36.99 8.16 -24.23
C VAL A 151 36.19 8.62 -25.43
N VAL A 152 36.79 9.45 -26.29
CA VAL A 152 36.14 9.93 -27.51
C VAL A 152 36.76 9.23 -28.71
N PHE A 153 35.95 8.46 -29.43
CA PHE A 153 36.29 7.80 -30.68
C PHE A 153 36.17 8.80 -31.83
N LYS A 154 37.23 8.93 -32.65
CA LYS A 154 37.28 9.79 -33.84
C LYS A 154 38.07 9.11 -34.96
N TYR A 155 37.90 9.54 -36.20
CA TYR A 155 38.86 9.20 -37.26
C TYR A 155 40.09 10.12 -37.19
N LYS A 156 41.29 9.55 -37.33
CA LYS A 156 42.56 10.26 -37.14
C LYS A 156 42.79 11.38 -38.18
N ASP A 157 42.23 11.22 -39.37
CA ASP A 157 42.46 12.07 -40.54
C ASP A 157 41.27 12.98 -40.91
N VAL A 158 40.19 12.98 -40.11
CA VAL A 158 39.01 13.83 -40.32
C VAL A 158 38.84 14.80 -39.15
N ILE A 159 39.07 16.09 -39.39
CA ILE A 159 39.05 17.14 -38.34
C ILE A 159 37.62 17.42 -37.84
N GLU A 160 36.64 17.45 -38.75
CA GLU A 160 35.21 17.64 -38.44
C GLU A 160 34.43 16.36 -38.78
N GLY A 161 34.88 15.23 -38.23
CA GLY A 161 34.33 13.91 -38.49
C GLY A 161 33.26 13.47 -37.48
N PRO A 162 32.65 12.28 -37.71
CA PRO A 162 31.82 11.63 -36.69
C PRO A 162 32.65 11.34 -35.43
N GLU A 163 32.00 11.48 -34.27
CA GLU A 163 32.62 11.18 -32.97
C GLU A 163 31.65 10.45 -32.05
N ARG A 164 32.18 9.58 -31.17
CA ARG A 164 31.37 8.95 -30.12
C ARG A 164 32.10 9.01 -28.79
N THR A 165 31.40 9.47 -27.77
CA THR A 165 31.91 9.52 -26.40
C THR A 165 31.45 8.31 -25.61
N PHE A 166 32.37 7.70 -24.88
CA PHE A 166 32.10 6.79 -23.79
C PHE A 166 32.53 7.42 -22.46
N VAL A 167 31.68 7.32 -21.45
CA VAL A 167 31.97 7.76 -20.08
C VAL A 167 31.91 6.54 -19.16
N GLY A 168 32.95 6.37 -18.35
CA GLY A 168 33.08 5.27 -17.41
C GLY A 168 33.63 5.70 -16.05
N VAL A 169 33.77 4.73 -15.16
CA VAL A 169 34.44 4.86 -13.87
C VAL A 169 35.53 3.79 -13.77
N ILE A 170 36.74 4.21 -13.39
CA ILE A 170 37.87 3.29 -13.17
C ILE A 170 37.66 2.63 -11.82
N THR A 171 37.54 1.30 -11.79
CA THR A 171 37.31 0.53 -10.56
C THR A 171 38.53 -0.28 -10.14
N GLU A 172 39.49 -0.46 -11.04
CA GLU A 172 40.73 -1.16 -10.76
C GLU A 172 41.89 -0.51 -11.52
N VAL A 173 43.03 -0.45 -10.84
CA VAL A 173 44.31 -0.01 -11.39
C VAL A 173 45.34 -1.09 -11.09
N GLY A 174 46.09 -1.49 -12.10
CA GLY A 174 47.01 -2.61 -12.01
C GLY A 174 48.32 -2.35 -12.76
N PHE A 175 49.35 -3.11 -12.37
CA PHE A 175 50.62 -3.20 -13.07
C PHE A 175 50.79 -4.61 -13.61
N SER A 176 50.97 -4.75 -14.93
CA SER A 176 51.21 -6.03 -15.60
C SER A 176 52.61 -6.05 -16.17
N GLN A 177 53.37 -7.13 -15.96
CA GLN A 177 54.72 -7.26 -16.51
C GLN A 177 54.92 -8.65 -17.10
N GLU A 178 55.15 -8.70 -18.41
CA GLU A 178 55.39 -9.95 -19.13
C GLU A 178 56.82 -10.03 -19.67
N ARG A 179 57.45 -11.20 -19.53
CA ARG A 179 58.67 -11.63 -20.26
C ARG A 179 59.72 -10.53 -20.52
N GLY A 180 60.23 -9.90 -19.46
CA GLY A 180 61.31 -8.90 -19.58
C GLY A 180 60.87 -7.53 -20.11
N SER A 181 59.56 -7.31 -20.29
CA SER A 181 58.97 -5.98 -20.50
C SER A 181 59.25 -5.07 -19.31
N LEU A 182 59.30 -3.77 -19.56
CA LEU A 182 59.37 -2.73 -18.51
C LEU A 182 58.05 -2.58 -17.73
N GLY A 183 57.01 -3.31 -18.14
CA GLY A 183 55.70 -3.33 -17.51
C GLY A 183 54.70 -2.41 -18.19
N ASP A 184 53.44 -2.62 -17.87
CA ASP A 184 52.26 -1.96 -18.41
C ASP A 184 51.33 -1.56 -17.27
N ILE A 185 50.75 -0.38 -17.39
CA ILE A 185 49.69 0.07 -16.49
C ILE A 185 48.37 -0.38 -17.10
N VAL A 186 47.55 -1.06 -16.31
CA VAL A 186 46.24 -1.55 -16.75
C VAL A 186 45.17 -0.86 -15.91
N LEU A 187 44.33 -0.07 -16.58
CA LEU A 187 43.16 0.56 -15.97
C LEU A 187 41.93 -0.19 -16.43
N THR A 188 41.18 -0.77 -15.50
CA THR A 188 39.92 -1.46 -15.78
C THR A 188 38.78 -0.78 -15.03
N GLY A 189 37.60 -0.85 -15.61
CA GLY A 189 36.45 -0.18 -15.05
C GLY A 189 35.16 -0.50 -15.77
N TYR A 190 34.10 0.17 -15.32
CA TYR A 190 32.75 -0.09 -15.78
C TYR A 190 32.03 1.18 -16.22
N SER A 191 30.85 1.03 -16.80
CA SER A 191 29.88 2.13 -16.90
C SER A 191 29.49 2.66 -15.52
N PRO A 192 29.03 3.92 -15.41
CA PRO A 192 28.61 4.51 -14.14
C PRO A 192 27.51 3.71 -13.43
N THR A 193 26.76 2.88 -14.15
CA THR A 193 25.76 1.98 -13.58
C THR A 193 26.32 1.02 -12.51
N ILE A 194 27.62 0.72 -12.49
CA ILE A 194 28.23 -0.08 -11.42
C ILE A 194 28.12 0.61 -10.05
N LEU A 195 28.09 1.95 -10.02
CA LEU A 195 27.94 2.73 -8.78
C LEU A 195 26.52 2.58 -8.19
N LEU A 196 25.56 2.15 -9.00
CA LEU A 196 24.21 1.80 -8.55
C LEU A 196 24.13 0.35 -8.03
N ASP A 197 25.14 -0.48 -8.30
CA ASP A 197 25.15 -1.92 -8.02
C ASP A 197 26.17 -2.33 -6.94
N VAL A 198 26.38 -1.47 -5.94
CA VAL A 198 27.43 -1.65 -4.92
C VAL A 198 26.93 -2.43 -3.70
N ALA A 199 25.85 -1.96 -3.07
CA ALA A 199 25.34 -2.52 -1.82
C ALA A 199 23.81 -2.51 -1.76
N PRO A 200 23.18 -3.56 -1.22
CA PRO A 200 21.74 -3.58 -0.97
C PRO A 200 21.29 -2.45 -0.03
N ASN A 201 20.12 -1.89 -0.33
CA ASN A 201 19.48 -0.84 0.46
C ASN A 201 18.01 -1.20 0.74
N ILE A 202 17.46 -0.63 1.80
CA ILE A 202 16.03 -0.73 2.14
C ILE A 202 15.44 0.67 2.19
N GLN A 203 14.50 0.95 1.30
CA GLN A 203 13.73 2.19 1.30
C GLN A 203 12.36 2.03 0.64
N SER A 204 11.53 3.06 0.78
CA SER A 204 10.16 3.08 0.24
C SER A 204 9.82 4.43 -0.35
N PHE A 205 8.99 4.39 -1.39
CA PHE A 205 8.48 5.54 -2.10
C PHE A 205 6.96 5.53 -2.11
N GLY A 206 6.35 6.70 -1.94
CA GLY A 206 4.90 6.86 -1.88
C GLY A 206 4.31 6.52 -0.50
N GLY A 207 3.18 5.82 -0.49
CA GLY A 207 2.46 5.35 0.69
C GLY A 207 1.57 6.43 1.33
N ALA A 208 2.17 7.50 1.83
CA ALA A 208 1.41 8.64 2.36
C ALA A 208 0.57 9.29 1.25
N GLN A 209 1.18 9.46 0.07
CA GLN A 209 0.62 9.95 -1.18
C GLN A 209 1.21 9.15 -2.34
N GLU A 210 0.52 9.11 -3.47
CA GLU A 210 1.07 8.51 -4.68
C GLU A 210 2.27 9.33 -5.19
N VAL A 211 3.24 8.66 -5.80
CA VAL A 211 4.45 9.27 -6.34
C VAL A 211 4.64 8.86 -7.79
N SER A 212 5.14 9.76 -8.65
CA SER A 212 5.39 9.44 -10.04
C SER A 212 6.60 8.51 -10.19
N LEU A 213 6.53 7.54 -11.11
CA LEU A 213 7.66 6.64 -11.36
C LEU A 213 8.92 7.40 -11.81
N ASN A 214 8.75 8.55 -12.49
CA ASN A 214 9.84 9.47 -12.80
C ASN A 214 10.55 9.99 -11.55
N SER A 215 9.80 10.41 -10.53
CA SER A 215 10.41 10.94 -9.30
C SER A 215 11.17 9.85 -8.54
N ILE A 216 10.64 8.62 -8.52
CA ILE A 216 11.33 7.47 -7.91
C ILE A 216 12.66 7.22 -8.62
N ALA A 217 12.64 7.07 -9.95
CA ALA A 217 13.84 6.75 -10.71
C ALA A 217 14.88 7.87 -10.62
N ASP A 218 14.46 9.14 -10.72
CA ASP A 218 15.36 10.29 -10.56
C ASP A 218 16.01 10.33 -9.17
N GLN A 219 15.25 10.10 -8.10
CA GLN A 219 15.78 10.06 -6.74
C GLN A 219 16.81 8.94 -6.58
N VAL A 220 16.46 7.71 -6.98
CA VAL A 220 17.33 6.52 -6.83
C VAL A 220 18.62 6.67 -7.65
N ILE A 221 18.53 7.21 -8.87
CA ILE A 221 19.72 7.44 -9.70
C ILE A 221 20.63 8.50 -9.06
N LYS A 222 20.07 9.59 -8.52
CA LYS A 222 20.83 10.64 -7.82
C LYS A 222 21.53 10.13 -6.56
N GLU A 223 20.88 9.24 -5.81
CA GLU A 223 21.46 8.63 -4.60
C GLU A 223 22.74 7.86 -4.92
N GLY A 224 22.77 7.10 -6.03
CA GLY A 224 23.95 6.29 -6.40
C GLY A 224 24.99 6.98 -7.30
N LEU A 225 24.57 7.80 -8.27
CA LEU A 225 25.51 8.45 -9.21
C LEU A 225 26.06 9.80 -8.69
N GLY A 226 25.46 10.34 -7.63
CA GLY A 226 25.74 11.67 -7.13
C GLY A 226 25.19 12.78 -8.05
N GLN A 227 25.21 14.02 -7.56
CA GLN A 227 24.70 15.15 -8.34
C GLN A 227 25.68 15.54 -9.45
N ASN A 228 25.20 15.55 -10.71
CA ASN A 228 25.87 16.12 -11.89
C ASN A 228 27.21 15.49 -12.32
N LYS A 229 27.56 14.29 -11.84
CA LYS A 229 28.82 13.63 -12.24
C LYS A 229 28.70 12.78 -13.50
N TYR A 230 27.52 12.19 -13.69
CA TYR A 230 27.17 11.33 -14.83
C TYR A 230 25.77 11.68 -15.32
N ASP A 231 25.58 11.67 -16.64
CA ASP A 231 24.32 12.06 -17.24
C ASP A 231 23.32 10.91 -17.24
N TYR A 232 22.06 11.25 -16.97
CA TYR A 232 20.96 10.30 -16.99
C TYR A 232 19.65 10.96 -17.43
N ARG A 233 18.74 10.15 -17.95
CA ARG A 233 17.44 10.53 -18.48
C ARG A 233 16.35 9.65 -17.88
N VAL A 234 15.27 10.27 -17.44
CA VAL A 234 14.10 9.65 -16.81
C VAL A 234 12.83 10.16 -17.49
N ASP A 235 12.24 9.34 -18.35
CA ASP A 235 11.01 9.64 -19.09
C ASP A 235 10.09 8.41 -19.14
N SER A 236 9.56 8.02 -17.99
CA SER A 236 8.60 6.93 -17.86
C SER A 236 7.31 7.21 -18.64
N LYS A 237 6.75 6.15 -19.23
CA LYS A 237 5.41 6.13 -19.82
C LYS A 237 4.32 5.90 -18.76
N TYR A 238 4.64 5.12 -17.73
CA TYR A 238 3.77 4.84 -16.61
C TYR A 238 3.62 6.06 -15.69
N GLY A 239 2.49 6.11 -14.98
CA GLY A 239 2.12 7.25 -14.16
C GLY A 239 2.60 7.13 -12.72
N ASN A 240 1.67 7.38 -11.80
CA ASN A 240 1.94 7.33 -10.38
C ASN A 240 1.80 5.91 -9.82
N VAL A 241 2.60 5.61 -8.81
CA VAL A 241 2.52 4.38 -8.02
C VAL A 241 2.08 4.71 -6.60
N PRO A 242 1.20 3.89 -6.00
CA PRO A 242 0.72 4.14 -4.65
C PRO A 242 1.78 3.88 -3.58
N TYR A 243 2.59 2.84 -3.76
CA TYR A 243 3.66 2.44 -2.88
C TYR A 243 4.63 1.53 -3.64
N SER A 244 5.93 1.78 -3.50
CA SER A 244 6.97 0.87 -3.99
C SER A 244 8.13 0.84 -3.00
N SER A 245 8.72 -0.33 -2.81
CA SER A 245 9.84 -0.53 -1.90
C SER A 245 11.02 -1.18 -2.62
N GLN A 246 12.19 -0.59 -2.42
CA GLN A 246 13.48 -1.20 -2.64
C GLN A 246 13.79 -1.98 -1.36
N TYR A 247 13.78 -3.31 -1.41
CA TYR A 247 13.89 -4.15 -0.22
C TYR A 247 15.06 -5.11 -0.34
N GLU A 248 16.17 -4.80 0.34
CA GLU A 248 17.41 -5.57 0.29
C GLU A 248 17.94 -5.74 -1.15
N GLU A 249 17.84 -4.66 -1.92
CA GLU A 249 18.27 -4.62 -3.32
C GLU A 249 19.24 -3.46 -3.54
N THR A 250 20.18 -3.62 -4.47
CA THR A 250 20.97 -2.49 -4.97
C THR A 250 20.07 -1.51 -5.74
N HIS A 251 20.52 -0.26 -5.94
CA HIS A 251 19.78 0.71 -6.74
C HIS A 251 19.62 0.24 -8.19
N TYR A 252 20.64 -0.41 -8.75
CA TYR A 252 20.58 -0.99 -10.09
C TYR A 252 19.53 -2.09 -10.17
N ASN A 253 19.54 -3.05 -9.23
CA ASN A 253 18.57 -4.13 -9.20
C ASN A 253 17.13 -3.59 -9.06
N TYR A 254 16.92 -2.59 -8.20
CA TYR A 254 15.63 -1.94 -8.03
C TYR A 254 15.15 -1.26 -9.32
N LEU A 255 15.99 -0.44 -9.96
CA LEU A 255 15.67 0.25 -11.21
C LEU A 255 15.39 -0.73 -12.35
N ALA A 256 16.21 -1.77 -12.50
CA ALA A 256 16.01 -2.84 -13.48
C ALA A 256 14.69 -3.58 -13.25
N ARG A 257 14.39 -3.95 -12.00
CA ARG A 257 13.15 -4.62 -11.60
C ARG A 257 11.93 -3.76 -11.90
N ILE A 258 11.90 -2.51 -11.45
CA ILE A 258 10.73 -1.64 -11.67
C ILE A 258 10.56 -1.28 -13.15
N ALA A 259 11.66 -1.13 -13.90
CA ALA A 259 11.57 -0.90 -15.34
C ALA A 259 10.86 -2.07 -16.04
N GLU A 260 11.32 -3.31 -15.81
CA GLU A 260 10.66 -4.50 -16.35
C GLU A 260 9.22 -4.63 -15.85
N ALA A 261 8.99 -4.38 -14.56
CA ALA A 261 7.68 -4.59 -13.95
C ALA A 261 6.60 -3.65 -14.49
N TYR A 262 6.98 -2.42 -14.87
CA TYR A 262 6.09 -1.42 -15.49
C TYR A 262 6.20 -1.31 -17.02
N GLY A 263 7.08 -2.10 -17.66
CA GLY A 263 7.29 -2.12 -19.10
C GLY A 263 8.07 -0.92 -19.65
N GLU A 264 8.90 -0.31 -18.81
CA GLU A 264 9.85 0.75 -19.16
C GLU A 264 11.19 0.15 -19.64
N GLN A 265 12.00 0.95 -20.32
CA GLN A 265 13.35 0.57 -20.75
C GLN A 265 14.38 1.09 -19.75
N PHE A 266 15.42 0.30 -19.47
CA PHE A 266 16.52 0.69 -18.59
C PHE A 266 17.84 0.22 -19.18
N PHE A 267 18.69 1.14 -19.65
CA PHE A 267 19.98 0.81 -20.24
C PHE A 267 20.92 2.00 -20.28
N TYR A 268 22.22 1.74 -20.37
CA TYR A 268 23.24 2.76 -20.55
C TYR A 268 23.67 2.78 -22.02
N ASP A 269 23.65 3.94 -22.68
CA ASP A 269 24.02 4.04 -24.10
C ASP A 269 25.54 4.23 -24.31
N GLY A 270 26.31 4.36 -23.22
CA GLY A 270 27.74 4.68 -23.22
C GLY A 270 28.06 6.07 -22.69
N GLU A 271 27.08 6.98 -22.64
CA GLU A 271 27.22 8.35 -22.15
C GLU A 271 26.09 8.75 -21.21
N VAL A 272 24.85 8.37 -21.53
CA VAL A 272 23.64 8.67 -20.75
C VAL A 272 22.96 7.37 -20.29
N LEU A 273 22.58 7.31 -19.01
CA LEU A 273 21.73 6.26 -18.46
C LEU A 273 20.26 6.58 -18.71
N HIS A 274 19.53 5.69 -19.39
CA HIS A 274 18.13 5.88 -19.71
C HIS A 274 17.22 5.02 -18.82
N PHE A 275 16.17 5.64 -18.29
CA PHE A 275 15.04 4.98 -17.63
C PHE A 275 13.73 5.50 -18.23
N GLY A 276 12.85 4.62 -18.70
CA GLY A 276 11.55 4.98 -19.28
C GLY A 276 11.43 4.65 -20.77
N LYS A 277 10.85 5.57 -21.55
CA LYS A 277 10.76 5.46 -23.00
C LYS A 277 12.15 5.45 -23.64
N LEU A 278 12.27 4.73 -24.76
CA LEU A 278 13.44 4.85 -25.63
C LEU A 278 13.69 6.33 -25.97
N PRO A 279 14.97 6.76 -25.98
CA PRO A 279 15.31 8.11 -26.40
C PRO A 279 14.86 8.36 -27.85
N PRO A 280 14.67 9.63 -28.26
CA PRO A 280 14.34 9.97 -29.64
C PRO A 280 15.32 9.31 -30.62
N GLN A 281 14.79 8.58 -31.61
CA GLN A 281 15.64 7.87 -32.56
C GLN A 281 16.36 8.84 -33.50
N GLU A 282 17.65 8.62 -33.68
CA GLU A 282 18.47 9.31 -34.67
C GLU A 282 18.28 8.73 -36.07
N LYS A 283 18.89 9.38 -37.06
CA LYS A 283 19.00 8.80 -38.41
C LYS A 283 19.78 7.47 -38.32
N PRO A 284 19.32 6.39 -38.95
CA PRO A 284 20.03 5.12 -38.93
C PRO A 284 21.46 5.22 -39.48
N VAL A 285 22.40 4.58 -38.80
CA VAL A 285 23.75 4.39 -39.34
C VAL A 285 23.69 3.38 -40.48
N LYS A 286 24.25 3.73 -41.63
CA LYS A 286 24.28 2.81 -42.78
C LYS A 286 25.41 1.79 -42.62
N LEU A 287 25.07 0.51 -42.60
CA LEU A 287 26.00 -0.61 -42.52
C LEU A 287 25.93 -1.43 -43.80
N THR A 288 27.04 -1.55 -44.53
CA THR A 288 27.08 -2.21 -45.84
C THR A 288 27.98 -3.43 -45.76
N TYR A 289 27.42 -4.62 -46.02
CA TYR A 289 28.14 -5.88 -46.03
C TYR A 289 29.29 -5.87 -47.05
N GLY A 290 30.49 -6.27 -46.62
CA GLY A 290 31.70 -6.25 -47.44
C GLY A 290 32.39 -4.88 -47.52
N SER A 291 31.83 -3.84 -46.90
CA SER A 291 32.47 -2.52 -46.73
C SER A 291 32.67 -2.22 -45.24
N SER A 292 31.59 -1.87 -44.54
CA SER A 292 31.65 -1.45 -43.14
C SER A 292 31.32 -2.56 -42.14
N VAL A 293 30.80 -3.69 -42.65
CA VAL A 293 30.42 -4.87 -41.86
C VAL A 293 30.85 -6.16 -42.59
N ASN A 294 31.38 -7.12 -41.84
CA ASN A 294 31.75 -8.46 -42.31
C ASN A 294 31.24 -9.55 -41.36
N ASP A 295 31.43 -10.82 -41.72
CA ASP A 295 31.11 -12.00 -40.89
C ASP A 295 29.69 -12.03 -40.29
N VAL A 296 28.71 -11.54 -41.07
CA VAL A 296 27.34 -11.38 -40.59
C VAL A 296 26.67 -12.73 -40.34
N LYS A 297 26.12 -12.88 -39.13
CA LYS A 297 25.35 -14.05 -38.66
C LYS A 297 23.95 -13.60 -38.30
N ILE A 298 22.96 -14.15 -39.00
CA ILE A 298 21.54 -13.89 -38.73
C ILE A 298 20.95 -15.12 -38.04
N LYS A 299 20.31 -14.91 -36.89
CA LYS A 299 19.72 -15.96 -36.06
C LYS A 299 18.24 -15.67 -35.85
N MET A 300 17.43 -16.70 -36.11
CA MET A 300 16.01 -16.72 -35.77
C MET A 300 15.82 -17.66 -34.58
N LYS A 301 15.16 -17.21 -33.52
CA LYS A 301 14.94 -17.96 -32.28
C LYS A 301 13.43 -18.11 -32.04
N ALA A 302 13.00 -19.31 -31.69
CA ALA A 302 11.67 -19.53 -31.15
C ALA A 302 11.71 -19.23 -29.64
N GLN A 303 10.85 -18.33 -29.15
CA GLN A 303 10.81 -17.90 -27.74
C GLN A 303 9.40 -18.00 -27.14
N HIS A 304 9.28 -18.08 -25.82
CA HIS A 304 7.96 -17.93 -25.19
C HIS A 304 7.58 -16.44 -25.15
N VAL A 305 6.72 -16.01 -26.07
CA VAL A 305 6.34 -14.60 -26.28
C VAL A 305 4.97 -14.23 -25.69
N ASN A 306 4.30 -15.15 -24.99
CA ASN A 306 2.93 -15.00 -24.52
C ASN A 306 2.81 -15.11 -22.99
N PRO A 307 3.46 -14.23 -22.20
CA PRO A 307 3.22 -14.18 -20.76
C PRO A 307 1.78 -13.75 -20.47
N THR A 308 1.16 -14.33 -19.44
CA THR A 308 -0.15 -13.88 -18.95
C THR A 308 -0.06 -13.53 -17.47
N PHE A 309 -0.51 -12.33 -17.11
CA PHE A 309 -0.47 -11.87 -15.73
C PHE A 309 -1.86 -11.71 -15.12
N TYR A 310 -1.94 -11.96 -13.82
CA TYR A 310 -3.11 -11.64 -13.02
C TYR A 310 -2.72 -10.90 -11.74
N GLY A 311 -3.68 -10.14 -11.21
CA GLY A 311 -3.58 -9.44 -9.95
C GLY A 311 -4.92 -9.44 -9.21
N TYR A 312 -4.95 -8.80 -8.05
CA TYR A 312 -6.15 -8.67 -7.26
C TYR A 312 -6.17 -7.31 -6.57
N ASN A 313 -7.19 -6.51 -6.85
CA ASN A 313 -7.46 -5.27 -6.13
C ASN A 313 -8.33 -5.58 -4.92
N SER A 314 -7.70 -5.61 -3.74
CA SER A 314 -8.42 -5.91 -2.49
C SER A 314 -9.38 -4.81 -2.06
N SER A 315 -9.15 -3.56 -2.44
CA SER A 315 -10.01 -2.43 -2.07
C SER A 315 -11.35 -2.48 -2.81
N LYS A 316 -11.38 -3.06 -4.02
CA LYS A 316 -12.59 -3.23 -4.84
C LYS A 316 -13.12 -4.66 -4.86
N ASN A 317 -12.39 -5.61 -4.28
CA ASN A 317 -12.62 -7.05 -4.44
C ASN A 317 -12.72 -7.48 -5.91
N GLU A 318 -11.70 -7.10 -6.70
CA GLU A 318 -11.70 -7.30 -8.15
C GLU A 318 -10.46 -8.10 -8.58
N LYS A 319 -10.68 -9.19 -9.32
CA LYS A 319 -9.60 -9.91 -9.99
C LYS A 319 -9.19 -9.14 -11.24
N LEU A 320 -7.91 -8.86 -11.35
CA LEU A 320 -7.32 -8.15 -12.49
C LEU A 320 -6.68 -9.16 -13.43
N SER A 321 -7.03 -9.11 -14.71
CA SER A 321 -6.43 -9.95 -15.76
C SER A 321 -6.68 -9.31 -17.11
N THR A 322 -5.76 -9.49 -18.05
CA THR A 322 -5.87 -8.95 -19.41
C THR A 322 -5.84 -10.06 -20.45
N GLY A 323 -6.27 -9.74 -21.67
CA GLY A 323 -6.10 -10.62 -22.83
C GLY A 323 -4.63 -10.75 -23.22
N LYS A 324 -4.36 -11.46 -24.33
CA LYS A 324 -2.99 -11.59 -24.86
C LYS A 324 -2.44 -10.24 -25.33
N SER A 325 -1.18 -9.99 -25.05
CA SER A 325 -0.43 -8.86 -25.63
C SER A 325 0.16 -9.28 -26.96
N THR A 326 -0.08 -8.51 -28.02
CA THR A 326 0.54 -8.75 -29.33
C THR A 326 1.59 -7.68 -29.60
N ILE A 327 2.81 -8.10 -29.94
CA ILE A 327 3.91 -7.21 -30.31
C ILE A 327 3.99 -7.15 -31.84
N GLN A 328 4.04 -5.93 -32.38
CA GLN A 328 4.15 -5.73 -33.82
C GLN A 328 5.62 -5.74 -34.25
N HIS A 329 5.90 -6.45 -35.35
CA HIS A 329 7.21 -6.50 -35.97
C HIS A 329 7.09 -6.05 -37.43
N THR A 330 7.93 -5.10 -37.84
CA THR A 330 8.01 -4.65 -39.23
C THR A 330 8.91 -5.55 -40.08
N SER A 331 10.01 -6.04 -39.51
CA SER A 331 10.89 -7.02 -40.17
C SER A 331 10.15 -8.34 -40.43
N ASP A 332 10.08 -8.76 -41.69
CA ASP A 332 9.39 -9.99 -42.10
C ASP A 332 9.93 -11.23 -41.39
N ILE A 333 11.25 -11.31 -41.20
CA ILE A 333 11.89 -12.43 -40.51
C ILE A 333 11.53 -12.41 -39.02
N ALA A 334 11.59 -11.24 -38.38
CA ALA A 334 11.23 -11.11 -36.96
C ALA A 334 9.74 -11.42 -36.74
N LYS A 335 8.86 -10.91 -37.61
CA LYS A 335 7.43 -11.22 -37.61
C LYS A 335 7.18 -12.71 -37.76
N ARG A 336 7.87 -13.36 -38.70
CA ARG A 336 7.75 -14.81 -38.90
C ARG A 336 8.24 -15.60 -37.69
N ALA A 337 9.36 -15.20 -37.10
CA ALA A 337 9.90 -15.80 -35.89
C ALA A 337 8.94 -15.69 -34.70
N TYR A 338 8.29 -14.53 -34.56
CA TYR A 338 7.26 -14.28 -33.55
C TYR A 338 6.02 -15.17 -33.77
N GLU A 339 5.50 -15.26 -35.00
CA GLU A 339 4.36 -16.14 -35.33
C GLU A 339 4.69 -17.62 -35.09
N ILE A 340 5.91 -18.06 -35.39
CA ILE A 340 6.38 -19.42 -35.10
C ILE A 340 6.44 -19.62 -33.58
N SER A 341 7.01 -18.68 -32.86
CA SER A 341 7.09 -18.68 -31.39
C SER A 341 5.72 -18.85 -30.74
N GLU A 342 4.70 -18.11 -31.20
CA GLU A 342 3.33 -18.23 -30.70
C GLU A 342 2.72 -19.63 -30.96
N LYS A 343 3.04 -20.25 -32.09
CA LYS A 343 2.53 -21.58 -32.47
C LYS A 343 3.29 -22.72 -31.78
N THR A 344 4.58 -22.54 -31.53
CA THR A 344 5.45 -23.52 -30.89
C THR A 344 5.19 -23.57 -29.38
N PHE A 345 5.11 -22.42 -28.72
CA PHE A 345 4.95 -22.34 -27.26
C PHE A 345 3.50 -22.05 -26.88
N GLN A 346 2.69 -23.10 -26.86
CA GLN A 346 1.25 -23.00 -26.54
C GLN A 346 0.96 -23.07 -25.03
N THR A 347 1.93 -23.49 -24.22
CA THR A 347 1.77 -23.61 -22.77
C THR A 347 1.44 -22.25 -22.14
N PRO A 348 0.32 -22.12 -21.41
CA PRO A 348 -0.01 -20.89 -20.71
C PRO A 348 1.04 -20.55 -19.65
N SER A 349 1.57 -19.32 -19.68
CA SER A 349 2.49 -18.79 -18.66
C SER A 349 1.75 -17.84 -17.73
N LEU A 350 0.79 -18.38 -16.97
CA LEU A 350 -0.02 -17.59 -16.03
C LEU A 350 0.75 -17.36 -14.73
N ARG A 351 1.04 -16.09 -14.43
CA ARG A 351 1.76 -15.68 -13.23
C ARG A 351 1.08 -14.51 -12.53
N VAL A 352 1.37 -14.33 -11.25
CA VAL A 352 1.03 -13.08 -10.57
C VAL A 352 1.87 -11.97 -11.19
N ALA A 353 1.27 -10.81 -11.48
CA ALA A 353 2.00 -9.66 -11.99
C ALA A 353 3.18 -9.30 -11.06
N PRO A 354 4.34 -8.84 -11.58
CA PRO A 354 5.50 -8.43 -10.78
C PRO A 354 5.34 -7.05 -10.10
N ILE A 355 4.11 -6.50 -10.05
CA ILE A 355 3.77 -5.22 -9.43
C ILE A 355 2.55 -5.36 -8.53
N LYS A 356 2.34 -4.44 -7.60
CA LYS A 356 1.04 -4.28 -6.93
C LYS A 356 0.08 -3.54 -7.87
N ALA A 357 -0.61 -4.30 -8.73
CA ALA A 357 -1.60 -3.76 -9.65
C ALA A 357 -2.84 -3.24 -8.91
N VAL A 358 -3.25 -2.01 -9.23
CA VAL A 358 -4.48 -1.38 -8.78
C VAL A 358 -5.57 -1.41 -9.86
N SER A 359 -5.19 -1.59 -11.12
CA SER A 359 -6.05 -1.57 -12.29
C SER A 359 -5.63 -2.59 -13.36
N PHE A 360 -6.52 -2.85 -14.32
CA PHE A 360 -6.21 -3.68 -15.49
C PHE A 360 -5.11 -3.08 -16.38
N MET A 361 -4.95 -1.74 -16.37
CA MET A 361 -3.89 -1.06 -17.15
C MET A 361 -2.50 -1.42 -16.62
N ASP A 362 -2.37 -1.67 -15.32
CA ASP A 362 -1.10 -2.05 -14.71
C ASP A 362 -0.69 -3.46 -15.15
N ILE A 363 -1.66 -4.37 -15.19
CA ILE A 363 -1.48 -5.72 -15.71
C ILE A 363 -1.09 -5.67 -17.20
N ASP A 364 -1.79 -4.87 -17.99
CA ASP A 364 -1.52 -4.70 -19.43
C ASP A 364 -0.10 -4.14 -19.68
N ALA A 365 0.30 -3.10 -18.94
CA ALA A 365 1.63 -2.50 -19.05
C ALA A 365 2.73 -3.51 -18.72
N SER A 366 2.60 -4.21 -17.59
CA SER A 366 3.56 -5.23 -17.16
C SER A 366 3.65 -6.39 -18.15
N GLN A 367 2.50 -6.89 -18.63
CA GLN A 367 2.44 -7.98 -19.57
C GLN A 367 3.03 -7.60 -20.94
N LYS A 368 2.74 -6.39 -21.43
CA LYS A 368 3.34 -5.84 -22.66
C LYS A 368 4.85 -5.65 -22.53
N GLY A 369 5.33 -5.19 -21.37
CA GLY A 369 6.77 -5.08 -21.09
C GLY A 369 7.49 -6.42 -21.26
N THR A 370 7.07 -7.42 -20.49
CA THR A 370 7.69 -8.76 -20.54
C THR A 370 7.53 -9.41 -21.92
N ALA A 371 6.36 -9.29 -22.56
CA ALA A 371 6.14 -9.81 -23.91
C ALA A 371 7.03 -9.11 -24.94
N GLY A 372 7.14 -7.79 -24.87
CA GLY A 372 7.96 -6.95 -25.75
C GLY A 372 9.44 -7.27 -25.65
N SER A 373 9.95 -7.42 -24.43
CA SER A 373 11.35 -7.82 -24.20
C SER A 373 11.65 -9.18 -24.81
N LYS A 374 10.82 -10.20 -24.57
CA LYS A 374 10.98 -11.55 -25.16
C LYS A 374 10.81 -11.56 -26.67
N ALA A 375 9.87 -10.77 -27.19
CA ALA A 375 9.63 -10.62 -28.62
C ALA A 375 10.82 -9.96 -29.33
N SER A 376 11.55 -9.05 -28.67
CA SER A 376 12.73 -8.41 -29.24
C SER A 376 13.86 -9.42 -29.56
N GLU A 377 13.93 -10.53 -28.82
CA GLU A 377 15.00 -11.53 -28.93
C GLU A 377 14.73 -12.65 -29.96
N VAL A 378 13.58 -12.64 -30.66
CA VAL A 378 13.23 -13.67 -31.67
C VAL A 378 14.09 -13.58 -32.93
N PHE A 379 14.70 -12.42 -33.17
CA PHE A 379 15.56 -12.15 -34.32
C PHE A 379 16.81 -11.40 -33.84
N VAL A 380 17.97 -12.01 -34.07
CA VAL A 380 19.26 -11.49 -33.64
C VAL A 380 20.23 -11.50 -34.81
N THR A 381 20.89 -10.37 -35.06
CA THR A 381 21.93 -10.22 -36.06
C THR A 381 23.25 -9.87 -35.38
N MET A 382 24.32 -10.55 -35.75
CA MET A 382 25.67 -10.31 -35.24
C MET A 382 26.63 -10.12 -36.40
N GLY A 383 27.73 -9.41 -36.21
CA GLY A 383 28.77 -9.27 -37.23
C GLY A 383 30.00 -8.53 -36.72
N THR A 384 31.05 -8.51 -37.55
CA THR A 384 32.22 -7.66 -37.35
C THR A 384 32.00 -6.32 -38.06
N THR A 385 32.53 -5.22 -37.55
CA THR A 385 32.36 -3.90 -38.13
C THR A 385 33.62 -3.06 -37.99
N THR A 386 33.84 -2.20 -38.97
CA THR A 386 34.90 -1.19 -38.98
C THR A 386 34.40 0.19 -38.54
N VAL A 387 33.11 0.32 -38.18
CA VAL A 387 32.50 1.56 -37.70
C VAL A 387 32.67 1.67 -36.18
N PRO A 388 33.46 2.64 -35.66
CA PRO A 388 33.77 2.75 -34.24
C PRO A 388 32.71 3.50 -33.42
N PHE A 389 31.55 3.80 -34.01
CA PHE A 389 30.55 4.68 -33.42
C PHE A 389 29.23 3.98 -33.05
N LEU A 390 29.17 2.65 -33.17
CA LEU A 390 28.00 1.88 -32.74
C LEU A 390 27.93 1.85 -31.21
N TYR A 391 26.73 1.79 -30.63
CA TYR A 391 26.50 1.76 -29.18
C TYR A 391 25.13 1.15 -28.86
N PRO A 392 24.88 0.63 -27.65
CA PRO A 392 23.57 0.08 -27.28
C PRO A 392 22.44 1.10 -27.42
N GLY A 393 21.37 0.72 -28.12
CA GLY A 393 20.23 1.58 -28.45
C GLY A 393 20.36 2.33 -29.78
N CYS A 394 21.53 2.32 -30.43
CA CYS A 394 21.68 2.96 -31.74
C CYS A 394 20.97 2.18 -32.85
N ILE A 395 20.40 2.91 -33.81
CA ILE A 395 19.68 2.33 -34.95
C ILE A 395 20.61 2.27 -36.15
N ALA A 396 20.60 1.14 -36.86
CA ALA A 396 21.39 0.95 -38.08
C ALA A 396 20.57 0.30 -39.19
N ASP A 397 20.70 0.80 -40.42
CA ASP A 397 20.18 0.15 -41.61
C ASP A 397 21.28 -0.74 -42.18
N ILE A 398 21.04 -2.06 -42.25
CA ILE A 398 21.99 -3.00 -42.83
C ILE A 398 21.64 -3.31 -44.28
N GLU A 399 22.63 -3.22 -45.16
CA GLU A 399 22.56 -3.66 -46.54
C GLU A 399 23.37 -4.94 -46.72
N MET A 400 22.72 -5.93 -47.31
CA MET A 400 23.32 -7.24 -47.58
C MET A 400 23.56 -7.40 -49.08
N ARG A 401 24.59 -8.16 -49.43
CA ARG A 401 24.91 -8.48 -50.83
C ARG A 401 23.77 -9.27 -51.49
N LYS A 402 23.42 -8.92 -52.72
CA LYS A 402 22.49 -9.68 -53.55
C LYS A 402 23.14 -10.99 -54.01
N THR A 403 22.38 -12.07 -54.08
CA THR A 403 22.90 -13.42 -54.40
C THR A 403 23.68 -13.46 -55.71
N ASP A 404 23.19 -12.77 -56.74
CA ASP A 404 23.70 -12.88 -58.11
C ASP A 404 24.53 -11.68 -58.57
N THR A 405 24.73 -10.66 -57.73
CA THR A 405 25.50 -9.46 -58.09
C THR A 405 26.52 -9.08 -57.00
N ASN A 406 27.40 -8.15 -57.33
CA ASN A 406 28.27 -7.50 -56.34
C ASN A 406 27.55 -6.34 -55.62
N ASP A 407 26.31 -6.04 -55.98
CA ASP A 407 25.56 -4.94 -55.36
C ASP A 407 25.00 -5.38 -54.02
N THR A 408 24.82 -4.41 -53.13
CA THR A 408 24.06 -4.57 -51.91
C THR A 408 22.62 -4.09 -52.09
N SER A 409 21.73 -4.59 -51.25
CA SER A 409 20.37 -4.09 -51.10
C SER A 409 20.01 -4.00 -49.63
N TYR A 410 19.12 -3.06 -49.30
CA TYR A 410 18.56 -2.96 -47.96
C TYR A 410 18.01 -4.31 -47.49
N PHE A 411 18.41 -4.71 -46.29
CA PHE A 411 17.95 -5.94 -45.66
C PHE A 411 16.94 -5.64 -44.56
N THR A 412 17.37 -4.93 -43.50
CA THR A 412 16.47 -4.59 -42.39
C THR A 412 17.05 -3.47 -41.53
N LYS A 413 16.20 -2.94 -40.64
CA LYS A 413 16.58 -1.94 -39.65
C LYS A 413 16.84 -2.63 -38.31
N LEU A 414 18.03 -2.39 -37.78
CA LEU A 414 18.55 -3.02 -36.58
C LEU A 414 18.68 -2.01 -35.45
N MET A 415 18.55 -2.48 -34.21
CA MET A 415 18.91 -1.76 -33.00
C MET A 415 20.04 -2.51 -32.32
N ILE A 416 21.18 -1.85 -32.15
CA ILE A 416 22.35 -2.46 -31.51
C ILE A 416 22.05 -2.69 -30.03
N THR A 417 22.30 -3.90 -29.53
CA THR A 417 22.15 -4.26 -28.11
C THR A 417 23.49 -4.45 -27.44
N ASN A 418 24.49 -4.96 -28.16
CA ASN A 418 25.83 -5.17 -27.64
C ASN A 418 26.86 -4.74 -28.67
N VAL A 419 27.98 -4.21 -28.20
CA VAL A 419 29.12 -3.88 -29.06
C VAL A 419 30.42 -4.07 -28.30
N ILE A 420 31.43 -4.60 -28.96
CA ILE A 420 32.80 -4.68 -28.48
C ILE A 420 33.65 -3.83 -29.41
N HIS A 421 34.43 -2.93 -28.82
CA HIS A 421 35.39 -2.07 -29.49
C HIS A 421 36.79 -2.45 -29.03
N GLU A 422 37.69 -2.78 -29.96
CA GLU A 422 39.11 -2.93 -29.68
C GLU A 422 39.91 -1.99 -30.57
N VAL A 423 40.81 -1.21 -29.96
CA VAL A 423 41.70 -0.26 -30.65
C VAL A 423 43.13 -0.46 -30.15
N ASP A 424 44.07 -0.62 -31.08
CA ASP A 424 45.49 -0.73 -30.75
C ASP A 424 46.22 0.64 -30.79
N ALA A 425 47.49 0.66 -30.39
CA ALA A 425 48.33 1.85 -30.38
C ALA A 425 48.49 2.53 -31.77
N ARG A 426 48.31 1.78 -32.86
CA ARG A 426 48.38 2.31 -34.23
C ARG A 426 47.05 2.91 -34.67
N GLY A 427 45.97 2.62 -33.94
CA GLY A 427 44.60 3.03 -34.21
C GLY A 427 43.85 2.05 -35.12
N TYR A 428 44.34 0.81 -35.28
CA TYR A 428 43.54 -0.23 -35.92
C TYR A 428 42.37 -0.58 -35.03
N TYR A 429 41.16 -0.54 -35.60
CA TYR A 429 39.92 -0.82 -34.91
C TYR A 429 39.34 -2.17 -35.36
N ASP A 430 38.93 -2.97 -34.39
CA ASP A 430 38.14 -4.17 -34.60
C ASP A 430 36.87 -4.10 -33.75
N GLY A 431 35.72 -4.17 -34.42
CA GLY A 431 34.41 -4.02 -33.82
C GLY A 431 33.58 -5.28 -33.97
N HIS A 432 32.86 -5.67 -32.92
CA HIS A 432 31.86 -6.75 -32.98
C HIS A 432 30.53 -6.23 -32.44
N PHE A 433 29.42 -6.53 -33.11
CA PHE A 433 28.10 -6.10 -32.64
C PHE A 433 27.08 -7.24 -32.59
N GLU A 434 26.09 -7.07 -31.73
CA GLU A 434 24.84 -7.82 -31.70
C GLU A 434 23.68 -6.83 -31.74
N ALA A 435 22.64 -7.18 -32.49
CA ALA A 435 21.50 -6.32 -32.73
C ALA A 435 20.19 -7.09 -32.87
N ILE A 436 19.08 -6.43 -32.55
CA ILE A 436 17.71 -6.91 -32.71
C ILE A 436 16.98 -6.10 -33.79
N ALA A 437 15.77 -6.50 -34.15
CA ALA A 437 14.92 -5.65 -34.99
C ALA A 437 14.51 -4.37 -34.24
N ALA A 438 14.69 -3.20 -34.86
CA ALA A 438 14.47 -1.90 -34.20
C ALA A 438 13.00 -1.55 -33.93
N ASP A 439 12.07 -2.22 -34.60
CA ASP A 439 10.70 -1.72 -34.78
C ASP A 439 9.71 -2.14 -33.67
N THR A 440 10.16 -2.92 -32.69
CA THR A 440 9.31 -3.38 -31.58
C THR A 440 9.07 -2.29 -30.54
N GLY A 441 10.01 -1.33 -30.41
CA GLY A 441 10.03 -0.34 -29.34
C GLY A 441 10.46 -0.90 -27.97
N PHE A 442 11.01 -2.12 -27.93
CA PHE A 442 11.49 -2.79 -26.72
C PHE A 442 12.93 -3.27 -26.92
N ILE A 443 13.69 -3.26 -25.83
CA ILE A 443 15.04 -3.83 -25.77
C ILE A 443 15.04 -5.08 -24.86
N PRO A 444 16.06 -5.94 -24.94
CA PRO A 444 16.24 -7.03 -23.99
C PRO A 444 16.32 -6.52 -22.54
N ARG A 445 15.64 -7.21 -21.65
CA ARG A 445 15.53 -6.87 -20.23
C ARG A 445 16.93 -6.90 -19.56
N PRO A 446 17.24 -5.94 -18.67
CA PRO A 446 18.40 -6.02 -17.78
C PRO A 446 18.36 -7.22 -16.81
N GLU A 447 19.54 -7.67 -16.36
CA GLU A 447 19.63 -8.70 -15.33
C GLU A 447 19.21 -8.12 -13.96
N PHE A 448 18.32 -8.83 -13.26
CA PHE A 448 17.89 -8.48 -11.90
C PHE A 448 17.29 -9.70 -11.18
N GLU A 449 17.32 -9.66 -9.86
CA GLU A 449 16.73 -10.63 -8.95
C GLU A 449 15.48 -10.06 -8.27
N PHE A 450 14.51 -10.93 -7.95
CA PHE A 450 13.32 -10.50 -7.22
C PHE A 450 13.58 -10.50 -5.71
N PRO A 451 13.33 -9.37 -5.02
CA PRO A 451 13.44 -9.31 -3.56
C PRO A 451 12.36 -10.18 -2.91
N LYS A 452 12.69 -10.77 -1.77
CA LYS A 452 11.76 -11.53 -0.96
C LYS A 452 11.63 -10.87 0.40
N ALA A 453 10.48 -10.27 0.64
CA ALA A 453 10.20 -9.60 1.90
C ALA A 453 9.77 -10.59 2.98
N GLU A 454 10.47 -10.55 4.11
CA GLU A 454 10.17 -11.34 5.31
C GLU A 454 9.24 -10.55 6.27
N PRO A 455 8.53 -11.23 7.19
CA PRO A 455 7.71 -10.55 8.18
C PRO A 455 8.51 -9.57 9.04
N GLN A 456 7.98 -8.37 9.25
CA GLN A 456 8.66 -7.28 9.95
C GLN A 456 7.75 -6.60 10.97
N PHE A 457 8.35 -6.00 12.00
CA PHE A 457 7.63 -5.12 12.90
C PHE A 457 7.36 -3.77 12.25
N ALA A 458 6.22 -3.19 12.59
CA ALA A 458 5.88 -1.84 12.22
C ALA A 458 5.01 -1.20 13.31
N LYS A 459 5.01 0.13 13.35
CA LYS A 459 4.15 0.91 14.23
C LYS A 459 2.93 1.42 13.46
N VAL A 460 1.75 1.32 14.04
CA VAL A 460 0.53 1.89 13.46
C VAL A 460 0.57 3.41 13.59
N ILE A 461 0.52 4.12 12.46
CA ILE A 461 0.54 5.59 12.40
C ILE A 461 -0.86 6.16 12.17
N SER A 462 -1.74 5.43 11.48
CA SER A 462 -3.14 5.84 11.30
C SER A 462 -4.06 4.64 11.13
N ASN A 463 -5.22 4.68 11.77
CA ASN A 463 -6.33 3.75 11.58
C ASN A 463 -7.59 4.42 11.01
N THR A 464 -7.48 5.67 10.57
CA THR A 464 -8.58 6.43 9.95
C THR A 464 -8.66 6.14 8.45
N ASP A 465 -9.11 4.93 8.10
CA ASP A 465 -9.25 4.49 6.71
C ASP A 465 -10.32 5.31 5.95
N PRO A 466 -9.95 6.07 4.90
CA PRO A 466 -10.90 6.87 4.12
C PRO A 466 -12.00 6.05 3.44
N LEU A 467 -11.77 4.75 3.20
CA LEU A 467 -12.74 3.85 2.58
C LEU A 467 -13.53 3.02 3.60
N ASN A 468 -13.27 3.19 4.91
CA ASN A 468 -13.91 2.42 5.98
C ASN A 468 -13.81 0.90 5.79
N GLN A 469 -12.63 0.39 5.40
CA GLN A 469 -12.38 -1.04 5.15
C GLN A 469 -11.57 -1.71 6.27
N GLY A 470 -11.34 -1.02 7.40
CA GLY A 470 -10.57 -1.55 8.53
C GLY A 470 -9.06 -1.65 8.26
N ARG A 471 -8.55 -0.88 7.29
CA ARG A 471 -7.12 -0.83 6.96
C ARG A 471 -6.38 0.15 7.88
N VAL A 472 -5.08 -0.01 7.98
CA VAL A 472 -4.20 0.88 8.75
C VAL A 472 -3.02 1.35 7.91
N LYS A 473 -2.46 2.53 8.22
CA LYS A 473 -1.13 2.94 7.77
C LYS A 473 -0.13 2.59 8.86
N VAL A 474 0.98 1.98 8.46
CA VAL A 474 2.07 1.63 9.36
C VAL A 474 3.37 2.27 8.92
N GLN A 475 4.32 2.37 9.85
CA GLN A 475 5.69 2.78 9.60
C GLN A 475 6.61 1.66 10.07
N PHE A 476 7.42 1.12 9.16
CA PHE A 476 8.46 0.14 9.48
C PHE A 476 9.64 0.81 10.20
N ASP A 477 10.45 0.03 10.93
CA ASP A 477 11.57 0.55 11.71
C ASP A 477 12.66 1.23 10.85
N TRP A 478 12.80 0.83 9.59
CA TRP A 478 13.72 1.45 8.62
C TRP A 478 13.12 2.67 7.91
N GLN A 479 11.81 2.94 8.04
CA GLN A 479 11.19 4.14 7.50
C GLN A 479 11.36 5.31 8.48
N ASN A 480 11.81 6.46 7.98
CA ASN A 480 12.06 7.65 8.78
C ASN A 480 11.12 8.81 8.40
N GLY A 481 10.96 9.77 9.32
CA GLY A 481 10.20 10.99 9.09
C GLY A 481 8.72 10.71 8.76
N ASN A 482 8.25 11.25 7.63
CA ASN A 482 6.86 11.12 7.18
C ASN A 482 6.62 9.90 6.27
N SER A 483 7.63 9.06 6.04
CA SER A 483 7.49 7.86 5.21
C SER A 483 6.67 6.80 5.95
N THR A 484 5.59 6.34 5.31
CA THR A 484 4.69 5.30 5.81
C THR A 484 4.25 4.41 4.66
N THR A 485 3.61 3.29 4.96
CA THR A 485 2.83 2.56 3.96
C THR A 485 1.61 3.37 3.51
N GLU A 486 0.97 2.93 2.44
CA GLU A 486 -0.44 3.22 2.19
C GLU A 486 -1.36 2.50 3.21
N PHE A 487 -2.68 2.67 3.10
CA PHE A 487 -3.62 1.90 3.91
C PHE A 487 -3.60 0.42 3.52
N ILE A 488 -3.06 -0.41 4.42
CA ILE A 488 -2.86 -1.85 4.23
C ILE A 488 -3.88 -2.65 5.05
N ARG A 489 -4.24 -3.83 4.54
CA ARG A 489 -5.24 -4.69 5.18
C ARG A 489 -4.73 -5.26 6.50
N VAL A 490 -5.66 -5.49 7.43
CA VAL A 490 -5.43 -6.20 8.68
C VAL A 490 -6.01 -7.60 8.57
N MET A 491 -5.21 -8.62 8.87
CA MET A 491 -5.64 -10.00 8.98
C MET A 491 -6.51 -10.17 10.23
N SER A 492 -7.61 -10.90 10.08
CA SER A 492 -8.46 -11.30 11.19
C SER A 492 -8.52 -12.82 11.30
N PRO A 493 -8.63 -13.40 12.51
CA PRO A 493 -8.83 -14.83 12.71
C PRO A 493 -10.06 -15.38 11.96
N ASP A 494 -11.13 -14.58 11.83
CA ASP A 494 -12.33 -14.95 11.09
C ASP A 494 -12.91 -13.69 10.42
N ALA A 495 -13.10 -13.72 9.11
CA ALA A 495 -13.60 -12.58 8.34
C ALA A 495 -14.55 -13.04 7.24
N GLY A 496 -15.67 -12.34 7.06
CA GLY A 496 -16.57 -12.58 5.93
C GLY A 496 -17.83 -11.72 5.95
N SER A 497 -18.82 -12.19 5.21
CA SER A 497 -20.16 -11.61 5.10
C SER A 497 -21.20 -12.74 4.99
N SER A 498 -22.47 -12.43 5.27
CA SER A 498 -23.63 -13.31 5.04
C SER A 498 -24.89 -12.47 4.83
N ASP A 499 -26.00 -13.12 4.44
CA ASP A 499 -27.30 -12.45 4.23
C ASP A 499 -27.81 -11.71 5.48
N LYS A 500 -27.33 -12.10 6.68
CA LYS A 500 -27.69 -11.45 7.95
C LYS A 500 -26.65 -10.43 8.41
N VAL A 501 -25.40 -10.54 7.97
CA VAL A 501 -24.28 -9.67 8.38
C VAL A 501 -23.46 -9.32 7.14
N ASN A 502 -23.82 -8.22 6.49
CA ASN A 502 -23.26 -7.83 5.19
C ASN A 502 -21.79 -7.38 5.24
N LYS A 503 -21.30 -6.89 6.39
CA LYS A 503 -19.92 -6.44 6.59
C LYS A 503 -19.42 -6.85 7.98
N ASN A 504 -18.12 -7.11 8.11
CA ASN A 504 -17.45 -7.40 9.38
C ASN A 504 -18.04 -8.60 10.15
N ARG A 505 -18.55 -9.64 9.45
CA ARG A 505 -18.88 -10.90 10.12
C ARG A 505 -17.59 -11.60 10.52
N GLY A 506 -17.48 -12.02 11.78
CA GLY A 506 -16.30 -12.67 12.34
C GLY A 506 -15.66 -11.79 13.42
N PHE A 507 -14.33 -11.84 13.54
CA PHE A 507 -13.58 -11.06 14.53
C PHE A 507 -13.16 -9.71 13.93
N MET A 508 -13.75 -8.61 14.39
CA MET A 508 -13.41 -7.27 13.91
C MET A 508 -12.71 -6.48 15.00
N SER A 509 -11.40 -6.32 14.89
CA SER A 509 -10.58 -5.45 15.73
C SER A 509 -9.50 -4.80 14.88
N VAL A 510 -9.47 -3.47 14.85
CA VAL A 510 -8.47 -2.70 14.09
C VAL A 510 -7.43 -2.20 15.09
N PRO A 511 -6.13 -2.43 14.84
CA PRO A 511 -5.06 -1.87 15.66
C PRO A 511 -5.16 -0.34 15.83
N GLU A 512 -4.75 0.15 17.00
CA GLU A 512 -4.80 1.55 17.35
C GLU A 512 -3.51 2.28 16.99
N VAL A 513 -3.60 3.60 16.81
CA VAL A 513 -2.41 4.43 16.57
C VAL A 513 -1.45 4.30 17.74
N GLY A 514 -0.19 3.95 17.45
CA GLY A 514 0.84 3.68 18.44
C GLY A 514 1.11 2.19 18.67
N ASP A 515 0.20 1.30 18.29
CA ASP A 515 0.39 -0.14 18.46
C ASP A 515 1.53 -0.67 17.61
N GLN A 516 2.30 -1.60 18.17
CA GLN A 516 3.26 -2.40 17.40
C GLN A 516 2.51 -3.59 16.77
N VAL A 517 2.74 -3.79 15.47
CA VAL A 517 2.15 -4.86 14.69
C VAL A 517 3.22 -5.63 13.95
N ILE A 518 2.95 -6.90 13.64
CA ILE A 518 3.74 -7.68 12.68
C ILE A 518 3.08 -7.58 11.31
N VAL A 519 3.86 -7.22 10.31
CA VAL A 519 3.47 -7.04 8.91
C VAL A 519 4.10 -8.15 8.09
N ASN A 520 3.31 -8.78 7.23
CA ASN A 520 3.78 -9.78 6.28
C ASN A 520 3.40 -9.34 4.86
N PHE A 521 3.95 -10.02 3.86
CA PHE A 521 3.93 -9.59 2.47
C PHE A 521 3.27 -10.64 1.59
N VAL A 522 2.20 -10.27 0.89
CA VAL A 522 1.50 -11.21 0.01
C VAL A 522 2.44 -11.65 -1.12
N HIS A 523 2.65 -12.96 -1.25
CA HIS A 523 3.63 -13.55 -2.17
C HIS A 523 5.08 -13.14 -1.90
N GLN A 524 5.42 -12.73 -0.67
CA GLN A 524 6.75 -12.21 -0.29
C GLN A 524 7.15 -10.97 -1.12
N HIS A 525 6.18 -10.23 -1.68
CA HIS A 525 6.44 -9.06 -2.50
C HIS A 525 6.47 -7.79 -1.62
N PRO A 526 7.56 -7.00 -1.61
CA PRO A 526 7.73 -5.87 -0.70
C PRO A 526 6.65 -4.79 -0.85
N ASP A 527 6.13 -4.61 -2.07
CA ASP A 527 5.02 -3.66 -2.32
C ASP A 527 3.63 -4.16 -1.87
N ARG A 528 3.51 -5.37 -1.29
CA ARG A 528 2.22 -5.97 -0.88
C ARG A 528 2.12 -6.26 0.62
N PRO A 529 2.38 -5.28 1.50
CA PRO A 529 2.28 -5.47 2.93
C PRO A 529 0.81 -5.65 3.39
N PHE A 530 0.63 -6.45 4.45
CA PHE A 530 -0.59 -6.55 5.24
C PHE A 530 -0.23 -6.82 6.71
N VAL A 531 -1.03 -6.30 7.64
CA VAL A 531 -0.85 -6.56 9.06
C VAL A 531 -1.32 -7.97 9.38
N MET A 532 -0.48 -8.79 9.98
CA MET A 532 -0.83 -10.13 10.46
C MET A 532 -1.49 -10.08 11.85
N GLY A 533 -1.04 -9.17 12.71
CA GLY A 533 -1.62 -9.00 14.06
C GLY A 533 -0.84 -8.00 14.91
N GLY A 534 -1.40 -7.65 16.07
CA GLY A 534 -0.72 -6.85 17.09
C GLY A 534 0.32 -7.67 17.86
N MET A 535 1.43 -7.05 18.22
CA MET A 535 2.49 -7.66 19.01
C MET A 535 2.70 -6.86 20.30
N PHE A 536 2.55 -7.51 21.46
CA PHE A 536 2.87 -6.89 22.73
C PHE A 536 4.39 -6.80 22.90
N HIS A 537 4.90 -5.62 23.28
CA HIS A 537 6.29 -5.42 23.72
C HIS A 537 6.34 -5.18 25.23
N GLY A 538 7.54 -5.14 25.81
CA GLY A 538 7.74 -5.02 27.27
C GLY A 538 7.17 -3.76 27.95
N GLY A 539 6.66 -2.80 27.18
CA GLY A 539 5.99 -1.60 27.71
C GLY A 539 4.47 -1.71 27.80
N ILE A 540 3.86 -2.67 27.10
CA ILE A 540 2.39 -2.84 27.04
C ILE A 540 1.94 -4.28 27.34
N GLY A 541 2.83 -5.26 27.24
CA GLY A 541 2.54 -6.66 27.53
C GLY A 541 2.53 -6.95 29.04
N ALA A 542 1.51 -7.67 29.49
CA ALA A 542 1.42 -8.23 30.83
C ALA A 542 0.68 -9.58 30.78
N GLY A 543 1.06 -10.54 31.63
CA GLY A 543 0.51 -11.90 31.64
C GLY A 543 1.61 -12.97 31.66
N GLY A 544 1.24 -14.25 31.57
CA GLY A 544 2.22 -15.35 31.52
C GLY A 544 2.98 -15.64 32.82
N GLY A 545 2.56 -15.06 33.96
CA GLY A 545 3.15 -15.32 35.27
C GLY A 545 2.94 -16.76 35.76
N ALA A 546 3.35 -17.07 36.99
CA ALA A 546 3.22 -18.42 37.56
C ALA A 546 1.78 -18.97 37.43
N GLY A 547 1.62 -20.08 36.72
CA GLY A 547 0.34 -20.73 36.42
C GLY A 547 -0.39 -20.23 35.16
N ASN A 548 -0.04 -19.04 34.63
CA ASN A 548 -0.66 -18.45 33.42
C ASN A 548 -2.20 -18.51 33.41
N ASN A 549 -2.83 -18.22 34.54
CA ASN A 549 -4.27 -18.44 34.73
C ASN A 549 -5.17 -17.39 34.05
N ILE A 550 -4.63 -16.27 33.56
CA ILE A 550 -5.43 -15.14 33.07
C ILE A 550 -5.45 -15.11 31.55
N MET A 551 -6.65 -15.22 30.98
CA MET A 551 -6.94 -14.91 29.58
C MET A 551 -7.96 -13.77 29.52
N SER A 552 -7.75 -12.77 28.67
CA SER A 552 -8.71 -11.66 28.58
C SER A 552 -8.77 -10.99 27.20
N LEU A 553 -9.93 -10.41 26.91
CA LEU A 553 -10.16 -9.49 25.80
C LEU A 553 -10.45 -8.11 26.39
N SER A 554 -9.69 -7.11 25.97
CA SER A 554 -9.85 -5.72 26.42
C SER A 554 -10.03 -4.80 25.23
N SER A 555 -11.06 -3.96 25.27
CA SER A 555 -11.28 -2.91 24.27
C SER A 555 -10.49 -1.65 24.62
N LYS A 556 -10.23 -0.79 23.62
CA LYS A 556 -9.62 0.55 23.80
C LYS A 556 -10.25 1.37 24.93
N SER A 557 -11.57 1.27 25.09
CA SER A 557 -12.31 2.07 26.07
C SER A 557 -12.43 1.43 27.45
N GLY A 558 -11.82 0.26 27.68
CA GLY A 558 -11.75 -0.38 29.01
C GLY A 558 -12.84 -1.41 29.31
N HIS A 559 -13.66 -1.81 28.34
CA HIS A 559 -14.51 -3.01 28.49
C HIS A 559 -13.65 -4.28 28.44
N ILE A 560 -13.92 -5.22 29.34
CA ILE A 560 -13.09 -6.42 29.57
C ILE A 560 -13.99 -7.66 29.64
N ILE A 561 -13.55 -8.73 28.97
CA ILE A 561 -13.97 -10.11 29.24
C ILE A 561 -12.74 -10.85 29.75
N ARG A 562 -12.80 -11.42 30.95
CA ARG A 562 -11.67 -12.08 31.61
C ARG A 562 -12.04 -13.46 32.11
N PHE A 563 -11.16 -14.42 31.85
CA PHE A 563 -11.17 -15.77 32.40
C PHE A 563 -9.97 -15.92 33.33
N ASN A 564 -10.20 -16.51 34.51
CA ASN A 564 -9.16 -16.85 35.46
C ASN A 564 -9.27 -18.34 35.82
N ASP A 565 -8.33 -19.17 35.37
CA ASP A 565 -8.34 -20.62 35.62
C ASP A 565 -8.18 -21.00 37.10
N ALA A 566 -7.63 -20.09 37.92
CA ALA A 566 -7.55 -20.25 39.37
C ALA A 566 -8.72 -19.58 40.13
N GLY A 567 -9.67 -19.00 39.39
CA GLY A 567 -10.84 -18.31 39.93
C GLY A 567 -12.04 -18.53 39.03
N GLY A 568 -12.79 -17.46 38.77
CA GLY A 568 -13.90 -17.51 37.83
C GLY A 568 -13.74 -16.55 36.64
N MET A 569 -14.85 -16.03 36.14
CA MET A 569 -14.87 -15.17 34.94
C MET A 569 -15.67 -13.89 35.17
N GLU A 570 -15.26 -12.82 34.50
CA GLU A 570 -15.82 -11.48 34.66
C GLU A 570 -16.08 -10.85 33.28
N ILE A 571 -17.26 -10.25 33.11
CA ILE A 571 -17.55 -9.31 32.04
C ILE A 571 -17.75 -7.95 32.70
N ARG A 572 -16.93 -6.96 32.32
CA ARG A 572 -16.91 -5.64 32.95
C ARG A 572 -16.91 -4.53 31.91
N ASP A 573 -17.72 -3.51 32.13
CA ASP A 573 -17.70 -2.30 31.31
C ASP A 573 -16.65 -1.27 31.80
N ARG A 574 -16.48 -0.18 31.05
CA ARG A 574 -15.53 0.87 31.40
C ARG A 574 -15.84 1.61 32.72
N ASN A 575 -17.10 1.56 33.17
CA ASN A 575 -17.59 2.26 34.35
C ASN A 575 -17.57 1.35 35.61
N GLY A 576 -17.14 0.10 35.48
CA GLY A 576 -17.07 -0.87 36.57
C GLY A 576 -18.33 -1.68 36.79
N ASN A 577 -19.38 -1.54 35.97
CA ASN A 577 -20.53 -2.45 36.00
C ASN A 577 -20.07 -3.83 35.53
N HIS A 578 -20.44 -4.88 36.24
CA HIS A 578 -19.93 -6.22 35.95
C HIS A 578 -20.87 -7.35 36.35
N VAL A 579 -20.66 -8.48 35.67
CA VAL A 579 -21.15 -9.79 36.09
C VAL A 579 -19.93 -10.65 36.34
N THR A 580 -19.86 -11.24 37.53
CA THR A 580 -18.77 -12.13 37.94
C THR A 580 -19.34 -13.49 38.32
N LEU A 581 -18.86 -14.53 37.65
CA LEU A 581 -18.97 -15.90 38.12
C LEU A 581 -17.68 -16.12 38.92
N SER A 582 -17.75 -16.35 40.23
CA SER A 582 -16.56 -16.29 41.12
C SER A 582 -15.72 -17.56 41.17
N GLY A 583 -16.24 -18.69 40.66
CA GLY A 583 -15.57 -19.99 40.70
C GLY A 583 -15.78 -20.80 41.98
N ASP A 584 -16.31 -20.17 43.05
CA ASP A 584 -16.71 -20.83 44.30
C ASP A 584 -18.22 -21.20 44.34
N GLY A 585 -18.88 -21.10 43.19
CA GLY A 585 -20.32 -21.37 43.03
C GLY A 585 -21.22 -20.14 43.11
N ASN A 586 -20.67 -18.94 43.34
CA ASN A 586 -21.45 -17.70 43.37
C ASN A 586 -21.48 -16.95 42.02
N ILE A 587 -22.54 -16.18 41.81
CA ILE A 587 -22.67 -15.20 40.71
C ILE A 587 -23.05 -13.87 41.33
N ASN A 588 -22.28 -12.82 41.02
CA ASN A 588 -22.54 -11.45 41.45
C ASN A 588 -22.76 -10.54 40.25
N THR A 589 -23.84 -9.76 40.30
CA THR A 589 -24.15 -8.70 39.34
C THR A 589 -24.10 -7.36 40.04
N TYR A 590 -23.29 -6.43 39.54
CA TYR A 590 -23.20 -5.07 40.06
C TYR A 590 -23.60 -4.06 38.99
N VAL A 591 -24.59 -3.23 39.33
CA VAL A 591 -25.10 -2.14 38.49
C VAL A 591 -25.09 -0.86 39.33
N SER A 592 -24.41 0.16 38.83
CA SER A 592 -24.21 1.43 39.55
C SER A 592 -25.41 2.39 39.51
N ASN A 593 -26.25 2.29 38.49
CA ASN A 593 -27.46 3.10 38.32
C ASN A 593 -28.69 2.18 38.31
N ASP A 594 -29.50 2.21 37.25
CA ASP A 594 -30.73 1.44 37.16
C ASP A 594 -30.51 0.06 36.51
N SER A 595 -31.10 -0.99 37.11
CA SER A 595 -31.20 -2.33 36.51
C SER A 595 -32.66 -2.57 36.08
N THR A 596 -32.88 -2.83 34.80
CA THR A 596 -34.23 -3.07 34.23
C THR A 596 -34.27 -4.44 33.55
N GLU A 597 -35.30 -5.23 33.86
CA GLU A 597 -35.56 -6.54 33.26
C GLU A 597 -36.92 -6.50 32.53
N ASP A 598 -36.91 -6.68 31.21
CA ASP A 598 -38.14 -6.76 30.39
C ASP A 598 -38.38 -8.21 29.96
N ILE A 599 -39.51 -8.77 30.40
CA ILE A 599 -39.80 -10.21 30.32
C ILE A 599 -41.14 -10.39 29.61
N GLY A 600 -41.09 -10.73 28.33
CA GLY A 600 -42.28 -10.78 27.47
C GLY A 600 -43.26 -11.93 27.79
N ASN A 601 -42.87 -12.90 28.61
CA ASN A 601 -43.74 -13.99 29.06
C ASN A 601 -43.64 -14.14 30.59
N ASN A 602 -43.11 -15.25 31.10
CA ASN A 602 -43.06 -15.53 32.54
C ASN A 602 -41.66 -15.28 33.12
N HIS A 603 -41.60 -14.63 34.29
CA HIS A 603 -40.41 -14.57 35.13
C HIS A 603 -40.56 -15.56 36.29
N THR A 604 -39.75 -16.62 36.31
CA THR A 604 -39.75 -17.61 37.40
C THR A 604 -38.41 -17.61 38.09
N ILE A 605 -38.41 -17.30 39.39
CA ILE A 605 -37.21 -17.35 40.25
C ILE A 605 -37.40 -18.49 41.27
N ASN A 606 -36.58 -19.53 41.17
CA ASN A 606 -36.59 -20.65 42.11
C ASN A 606 -35.44 -20.50 43.10
N VAL A 607 -35.78 -20.33 44.38
CA VAL A 607 -34.79 -20.18 45.44
C VAL A 607 -34.99 -21.30 46.46
N ALA A 608 -34.01 -22.19 46.58
CA ALA A 608 -34.13 -23.42 47.39
C ALA A 608 -34.16 -23.16 48.91
N THR A 609 -33.57 -22.07 49.37
CA THR A 609 -33.40 -21.82 50.82
C THR A 609 -33.99 -20.49 51.26
N LYS A 610 -33.60 -19.37 50.66
CA LYS A 610 -34.02 -18.03 51.11
C LYS A 610 -33.95 -17.00 49.99
N SER A 611 -35.08 -16.33 49.72
CA SER A 611 -35.11 -15.14 48.88
C SER A 611 -35.17 -13.87 49.74
N THR A 612 -34.31 -12.89 49.47
CA THR A 612 -34.27 -11.61 50.16
C THR A 612 -34.29 -10.47 49.14
N ILE A 613 -35.27 -9.58 49.26
CA ILE A 613 -35.31 -8.31 48.51
C ILE A 613 -35.14 -7.20 49.54
N ASP A 614 -33.99 -6.53 49.48
CA ASP A 614 -33.66 -5.38 50.32
C ASP A 614 -33.72 -4.11 49.48
N VAL A 615 -34.70 -3.26 49.76
CA VAL A 615 -34.81 -1.94 49.14
C VAL A 615 -34.21 -0.93 50.11
N SER A 616 -33.12 -0.27 49.69
CA SER A 616 -32.39 0.79 50.41
C SER A 616 -31.56 0.38 51.64
N LYS A 617 -30.95 -0.82 51.63
CA LYS A 617 -30.01 -1.31 52.68
C LYS A 617 -30.65 -1.34 54.08
N GLY A 618 -31.78 -2.03 54.21
CA GLY A 618 -32.38 -2.42 55.49
C GLY A 618 -33.61 -1.62 55.92
N ASN A 619 -34.06 -0.62 55.14
CA ASN A 619 -35.26 0.15 55.52
C ASN A 619 -36.57 -0.58 55.20
N SER A 620 -36.58 -1.46 54.19
CA SER A 620 -37.73 -2.28 53.81
C SER A 620 -37.24 -3.65 53.32
N ILE A 621 -37.70 -4.71 53.97
CA ILE A 621 -37.28 -6.09 53.68
C ILE A 621 -38.51 -6.98 53.48
N PHE A 622 -38.53 -7.70 52.35
CA PHE A 622 -39.46 -8.81 52.10
C PHE A 622 -38.69 -10.13 52.10
N THR A 623 -39.06 -11.04 53.00
CA THR A 623 -38.40 -12.35 53.14
C THR A 623 -39.43 -13.48 53.20
N MET A 624 -39.15 -14.54 52.45
CA MET A 624 -39.79 -15.85 52.56
C MET A 624 -38.72 -16.90 52.88
N ASP A 625 -38.99 -17.78 53.84
CA ASP A 625 -38.04 -18.81 54.29
C ASP A 625 -38.57 -20.25 54.10
N ASN A 626 -37.68 -21.23 54.26
CA ASN A 626 -37.97 -22.65 54.10
C ASN A 626 -38.93 -23.23 55.17
N ALA A 627 -39.25 -22.47 56.23
CA ALA A 627 -40.25 -22.88 57.22
C ALA A 627 -41.67 -22.39 56.84
N GLY A 628 -41.83 -21.76 55.68
CA GLY A 628 -43.11 -21.23 55.19
C GLY A 628 -43.48 -19.88 55.80
N ASN A 629 -42.55 -19.20 56.49
CA ASN A 629 -42.83 -17.89 57.05
C ASN A 629 -42.80 -16.81 55.97
N VAL A 630 -43.80 -15.94 55.95
CA VAL A 630 -43.81 -14.69 55.18
C VAL A 630 -43.66 -13.53 56.16
N SER A 631 -42.51 -12.85 56.12
CA SER A 631 -42.25 -11.68 56.96
C SER A 631 -42.20 -10.42 56.10
N ILE A 632 -43.18 -9.53 56.30
CA ILE A 632 -43.24 -8.20 55.71
C ILE A 632 -42.89 -7.20 56.81
N LYS A 633 -41.76 -6.50 56.69
CA LYS A 633 -41.35 -5.44 57.62
C LYS A 633 -41.31 -4.11 56.89
N SER A 634 -41.98 -3.12 57.46
CA SER A 634 -42.06 -1.74 56.94
C SER A 634 -41.91 -0.75 58.09
N ASN A 635 -41.20 0.35 57.84
CA ASN A 635 -40.98 1.40 58.84
C ASN A 635 -42.15 2.38 58.98
N THR A 636 -43.06 2.44 58.00
CA THR A 636 -44.11 3.47 57.95
C THR A 636 -45.51 2.88 57.97
N GLU A 637 -45.79 1.95 57.07
CA GLU A 637 -47.13 1.40 56.88
C GLU A 637 -47.04 0.05 56.15
N ILE A 638 -47.93 -0.88 56.49
CA ILE A 638 -48.27 -2.06 55.69
C ILE A 638 -49.75 -1.95 55.35
N LYS A 639 -50.10 -1.86 54.06
CA LYS A 639 -51.47 -1.72 53.59
C LYS A 639 -51.80 -2.79 52.55
N PHE A 640 -52.88 -3.54 52.76
CA PHE A 640 -53.50 -4.42 51.77
C PHE A 640 -54.81 -3.76 51.31
N GLU A 641 -55.01 -3.53 50.00
CA GLU A 641 -56.16 -2.78 49.47
C GLU A 641 -56.68 -3.39 48.15
N THR A 642 -58.01 -3.55 48.07
CA THR A 642 -58.73 -3.94 46.84
C THR A 642 -60.06 -3.20 46.79
N GLY A 643 -60.22 -2.25 45.85
CA GLY A 643 -61.41 -1.40 45.79
C GLY A 643 -61.61 -0.61 47.09
N SER A 644 -62.82 -0.65 47.69
CA SER A 644 -63.15 0.05 48.95
C SER A 644 -62.72 -0.68 50.23
N SER A 645 -62.13 -1.88 50.12
CA SER A 645 -61.72 -2.69 51.27
C SER A 645 -60.22 -2.56 51.54
N SER A 646 -59.82 -2.42 52.81
CA SER A 646 -58.40 -2.35 53.18
C SER A 646 -58.09 -2.87 54.59
N ILE A 647 -56.87 -3.37 54.79
CA ILE A 647 -56.23 -3.65 56.09
C ILE A 647 -54.96 -2.82 56.16
N THR A 648 -54.87 -1.91 57.12
CA THR A 648 -53.73 -0.98 57.26
C THR A 648 -53.12 -1.12 58.65
N MET A 649 -51.80 -1.32 58.71
CA MET A 649 -50.99 -1.28 59.94
C MET A 649 -50.04 -0.09 59.84
N ASP A 650 -50.18 0.89 60.73
CA ASP A 650 -49.35 2.10 60.72
C ASP A 650 -48.22 2.07 61.77
N LYS A 651 -47.24 2.96 61.61
CA LYS A 651 -46.12 3.13 62.55
C LYS A 651 -46.51 3.46 63.99
N SER A 652 -47.75 3.91 64.24
CA SER A 652 -48.24 4.24 65.58
C SER A 652 -48.85 3.03 66.28
N GLY A 653 -48.87 1.87 65.62
CA GLY A 653 -49.43 0.62 66.12
C GLY A 653 -50.93 0.47 65.86
N ASN A 654 -51.55 1.35 65.06
CA ASN A 654 -52.97 1.18 64.73
C ASN A 654 -53.14 0.10 63.65
N ILE A 655 -54.15 -0.76 63.83
CA ILE A 655 -54.63 -1.69 62.81
C ILE A 655 -56.05 -1.27 62.42
N THR A 656 -56.23 -0.86 61.18
CA THR A 656 -57.53 -0.41 60.67
C THR A 656 -58.02 -1.33 59.56
N ILE A 657 -59.23 -1.88 59.72
CA ILE A 657 -59.90 -2.72 58.73
C ILE A 657 -61.14 -1.99 58.23
N LYS A 658 -61.25 -1.78 56.91
CA LYS A 658 -62.38 -1.09 56.25
C LYS A 658 -62.93 -1.95 55.12
N GLY A 659 -64.23 -1.86 54.88
CA GLY A 659 -64.95 -2.53 53.78
C GLY A 659 -66.43 -2.18 53.80
N VAL A 660 -67.16 -2.48 52.71
CA VAL A 660 -68.62 -2.25 52.63
C VAL A 660 -69.37 -3.18 53.59
N ASN A 661 -69.00 -4.46 53.58
CA ASN A 661 -69.39 -5.46 54.56
C ASN A 661 -68.11 -6.09 55.10
N ILE A 662 -68.01 -6.22 56.43
CA ILE A 662 -66.94 -6.96 57.09
C ILE A 662 -67.62 -8.10 57.83
N THR A 663 -67.53 -9.30 57.25
CA THR A 663 -68.03 -10.51 57.87
C THR A 663 -66.89 -11.19 58.62
N ILE A 664 -67.07 -11.45 59.92
CA ILE A 664 -66.10 -12.14 60.77
C ILE A 664 -66.77 -13.41 61.28
N GLU A 665 -66.58 -14.50 60.56
CA GLU A 665 -67.12 -15.81 60.92
C GLU A 665 -66.02 -16.67 61.56
N GLY A 666 -66.34 -17.29 62.69
CA GLY A 666 -65.45 -18.20 63.41
C GLY A 666 -66.24 -19.01 64.43
N THR A 667 -65.77 -20.22 64.75
CA THR A 667 -66.42 -21.07 65.76
C THR A 667 -66.45 -20.40 67.14
N ASN A 668 -65.44 -19.58 67.44
CA ASN A 668 -65.37 -18.72 68.61
C ASN A 668 -64.75 -17.37 68.19
N THR A 669 -65.57 -16.33 68.05
CA THR A 669 -65.07 -14.97 67.77
C THR A 669 -65.05 -14.15 69.05
N LYS A 670 -63.89 -13.57 69.39
CA LYS A 670 -63.73 -12.76 70.61
C LYS A 670 -63.11 -11.41 70.26
N ILE A 671 -63.82 -10.33 70.58
CA ILE A 671 -63.32 -8.96 70.50
C ILE A 671 -63.05 -8.50 71.93
N ILE A 672 -61.78 -8.26 72.27
CA ILE A 672 -61.37 -7.83 73.62
C ILE A 672 -60.61 -6.52 73.50
N GLY A 673 -61.18 -5.43 74.01
CA GLY A 673 -60.45 -4.20 74.28
C GLY A 673 -59.89 -4.21 75.70
N SER A 674 -58.65 -3.78 75.90
CA SER A 674 -58.09 -3.61 77.25
C SER A 674 -58.68 -2.39 77.98
N SER A 675 -59.17 -1.39 77.25
CA SER A 675 -59.85 -0.20 77.78
C SER A 675 -61.30 -0.06 77.29
N LEU A 676 -61.54 -0.19 75.98
CA LEU A 676 -62.85 0.03 75.36
C LEU A 676 -63.00 -0.85 74.12
N ALA A 677 -64.17 -1.49 73.95
CA ALA A 677 -64.59 -2.14 72.72
C ALA A 677 -65.94 -1.55 72.30
N GLN A 678 -66.00 -0.93 71.13
CA GLN A 678 -67.23 -0.34 70.57
C GLN A 678 -67.67 -1.12 69.33
N ILE A 679 -68.95 -1.51 69.29
CA ILE A 679 -69.57 -2.19 68.16
C ILE A 679 -70.78 -1.35 67.75
N GLY A 680 -70.74 -0.73 66.57
CA GLY A 680 -71.78 0.21 66.15
C GLY A 680 -71.50 0.94 64.83
N LYS A 681 -72.54 1.56 64.24
CA LYS A 681 -72.45 2.36 63.00
C LYS A 681 -72.15 3.82 63.35
N LYS A 682 -71.15 4.42 62.69
CA LYS A 682 -70.86 5.86 62.81
C LYS A 682 -72.06 6.67 62.26
N GLY A 683 -72.78 7.36 63.13
CA GLY A 683 -73.91 8.24 62.77
C GLY A 683 -75.27 7.56 62.59
N ALA A 684 -75.50 6.36 63.15
CA ALA A 684 -76.83 5.73 63.24
C ALA A 684 -77.00 5.04 64.60
N GLU A 685 -78.23 4.62 64.94
CA GLU A 685 -78.49 3.82 66.15
C GLU A 685 -77.70 2.50 66.12
N THR A 686 -77.06 2.18 67.24
CA THR A 686 -76.24 0.98 67.44
C THR A 686 -77.13 -0.23 67.74
N GLY A 687 -76.92 -1.34 67.03
CA GLY A 687 -77.61 -2.60 67.30
C GLY A 687 -76.74 -3.81 66.95
N VAL A 688 -76.83 -4.85 67.77
CA VAL A 688 -76.23 -6.18 67.51
C VAL A 688 -77.38 -7.12 67.18
N SER A 689 -77.35 -7.74 66.00
CA SER A 689 -78.29 -8.82 65.64
C SER A 689 -77.67 -10.16 66.00
N VAL A 690 -78.48 -11.03 66.59
CA VAL A 690 -78.04 -12.28 67.22
C VAL A 690 -79.09 -13.34 66.98
N ASP A 691 -78.70 -14.45 66.38
CA ASP A 691 -79.63 -15.50 65.91
C ASP A 691 -80.15 -16.41 67.04
N SER A 692 -79.61 -16.28 68.26
CA SER A 692 -80.01 -17.07 69.44
C SER A 692 -79.81 -16.28 70.74
N ASN A 693 -79.69 -16.95 71.89
CA ASN A 693 -79.61 -16.31 73.20
C ASN A 693 -78.34 -15.45 73.35
N VAL A 694 -78.52 -14.18 73.67
CA VAL A 694 -77.45 -13.31 74.15
C VAL A 694 -77.36 -13.36 75.67
N THR A 695 -76.18 -13.65 76.19
CA THR A 695 -75.87 -13.51 77.62
C THR A 695 -74.85 -12.40 77.80
N ILE A 696 -75.31 -11.21 78.21
CA ILE A 696 -74.43 -10.10 78.60
C ILE A 696 -74.17 -10.22 80.11
N LYS A 697 -72.91 -10.33 80.51
CA LYS A 697 -72.49 -10.29 81.92
C LYS A 697 -71.65 -9.04 82.14
N GLY A 698 -72.15 -8.10 82.95
CA GLY A 698 -71.47 -6.83 83.23
C GLY A 698 -71.93 -6.21 84.55
N GLY A 699 -71.09 -5.39 85.16
CA GLY A 699 -71.34 -4.78 86.48
C GLY A 699 -72.38 -3.64 86.49
N ASN A 700 -72.66 -3.03 85.34
CA ASN A 700 -73.75 -2.09 85.10
C ASN A 700 -74.16 -2.20 83.64
N ILE A 701 -75.42 -2.55 83.39
CA ILE A 701 -76.04 -2.58 82.06
C ILE A 701 -77.10 -1.48 82.09
N ILE A 702 -76.99 -0.50 81.20
CA ILE A 702 -77.95 0.60 81.08
C ILE A 702 -78.65 0.38 79.73
N GLU A 703 -79.89 -0.12 79.77
CA GLU A 703 -80.81 -0.07 78.63
C GLU A 703 -81.37 1.34 78.57
N ASN A 704 -81.15 2.04 77.45
CA ASN A 704 -81.81 3.30 77.13
C ASN A 704 -82.72 3.08 75.93
#